data_AF-A0AA37P1R4-F1
#
_entry.id   AF-A0AA37P1R4-F1
#
_cell.length_a   1.000
_cell.length_b   1.000
_cell.length_c   1.000
_cell.angle_alpha   90.00
_cell.angle_beta   90.00
_cell.angle_gamma   90.00
#
_symmetry.space_group_name_H-M   'P 1'
#
loop_
_entity.id
_entity.type
_entity.pdbx_description
1 polymer ?
#
loop_
_entity_poly.entity_id
_entity_poly.type
_entity_poly.pdbx_seq_one_letter_code
_entity_poly.pdbx_strand_id
1 'polypeptide(L)'
;MAVVTRIITSPPATILPEDWFSKVAPQLIALLDGNEGAELSTAAAQIIMFGVLGRKQFGSPGWNVFVEPLLRNLNPSRKGTGVAGRGKTEGTDFVDLSEKAVLVPADEIFVTLRRMSSLINSTPYPAQTKRMLDPVLPQLWAISCQSKGNQQTEERYSKPARSLLHTFLKLSVSVSKLHLVIENLLYEGELMTAPRWRYQTTSDGHLQISAIPLGHGPQLPELDWNEIQVRSESLMRLMTASCTPEEISSFFLELLGRWLQSTKSAKKTEVLLRAEDSQSGNEITQLLEITILQKMLERIPDKLVSRVTQVYELACQILDPSAIQDQPDDIVAVALSLLNLVITAPNFKRSSLKAEVLQSLETSLDILSKSERSEVSPTAKNLTLLLRYREAIDPAEEDAFVPTDRQVEDRRTYKLALEYITQADNPPPIRSEGLNLISGLVASNSNVLDVQATLVLFSSLLQDSEDFINLRIVKLFIQLASKHPKATTQELLEHYLDAKETSTTDVRLRFGEALVQVIERLGETFAGDIAKRVSETLLSIAGRRGHRPKTEAKQGRDQRLRDMKKKQAEDAWGGDVPDLSDDLTEEEQVKNEILTQIVEGWESKRGSEDVRMRASALSVFSVGLETNISGIGPDLVSIAVDLCINVLALEREIEKGIVRRAAILVVLGFVKALDAAKQSGRRLGFGLTDQSREDITRTLKYVAVTDNDGLVQQHARDVIESLEAWQLSSMVPSNIPAMEPSIGRLAGLTIDQDRSLPSVNTKRPRIEEIE
;
A
#
# COMPACT_ATOMS: atom_id res chain seq x y z
N MET A 1 1.15 23.43 54.48
CA MET A 1 2.25 23.42 53.50
C MET A 1 3.04 24.73 53.46
N ALA A 2 2.47 25.87 53.05
CA ALA A 2 3.22 27.14 52.92
C ALA A 2 3.99 27.60 54.19
N VAL A 3 3.42 27.38 55.38
CA VAL A 3 4.06 27.71 56.68
C VAL A 3 5.26 26.78 56.97
N VAL A 4 5.10 25.47 56.74
CA VAL A 4 6.15 24.45 56.95
C VAL A 4 7.30 24.65 55.96
N THR A 5 6.98 24.90 54.68
CA THR A 5 7.98 25.25 53.67
C THR A 5 8.74 26.51 54.06
N ARG A 6 8.07 27.53 54.61
CA ARG A 6 8.71 28.79 55.03
C ARG A 6 9.65 28.60 56.22
N ILE A 7 9.31 27.73 57.17
CA ILE A 7 10.14 27.42 58.36
C ILE A 7 11.39 26.61 57.98
N ILE A 8 11.24 25.58 57.14
CA ILE A 8 12.36 24.69 56.75
C ILE A 8 13.36 25.42 55.82
N THR A 9 12.86 26.38 55.02
CA THR A 9 13.65 27.09 53.99
C THR A 9 14.25 28.42 54.46
N SER A 10 13.99 28.84 55.70
CA SER A 10 14.58 30.03 56.31
C SER A 10 15.69 29.64 57.29
N PRO A 11 16.97 29.69 56.89
CA PRO A 11 18.07 29.45 57.82
C PRO A 11 18.08 30.53 58.92
N PRO A 12 18.45 30.18 60.17
CA PRO A 12 18.70 31.17 61.22
C PRO A 12 19.79 32.16 60.79
N ALA A 13 19.67 33.44 61.16
CA ALA A 13 20.59 34.51 60.74
C ALA A 13 22.07 34.28 61.15
N THR A 14 22.34 33.33 62.05
CA THR A 14 23.68 32.99 62.56
C THR A 14 24.37 31.86 61.79
N ILE A 15 23.70 31.19 60.86
CA ILE A 15 24.22 30.00 60.15
C ILE A 15 24.28 30.28 58.66
N LEU A 16 25.39 29.90 58.01
CA LEU A 16 25.52 29.99 56.57
C LEU A 16 24.49 29.05 55.89
N PRO A 17 23.80 29.50 54.83
CA PRO A 17 22.79 28.67 54.16
C PRO A 17 23.31 27.29 53.69
N GLU A 18 24.57 27.17 53.30
CA GLU A 18 25.19 25.89 52.88
C GLU A 18 25.26 24.87 54.04
N ASP A 19 25.64 25.31 55.24
CA ASP A 19 25.72 24.48 56.45
C ASP A 19 24.33 24.10 56.97
N TRP A 20 23.34 24.96 56.76
CA TRP A 20 21.94 24.66 57.10
C TRP A 20 21.37 23.59 56.16
N PHE A 21 21.50 23.80 54.85
CA PHE A 21 20.93 22.87 53.87
C PHE A 21 21.64 21.51 53.86
N SER A 22 22.95 21.45 54.11
CA SER A 22 23.68 20.18 54.20
C SER A 22 23.16 19.28 55.35
N LYS A 23 22.70 19.86 56.46
CA LYS A 23 22.10 19.12 57.58
C LYS A 23 20.65 18.71 57.34
N VAL A 24 19.88 19.53 56.63
CA VAL A 24 18.46 19.27 56.31
C VAL A 24 18.32 18.31 55.13
N ALA A 25 19.30 18.28 54.22
CA ALA A 25 19.22 17.53 52.98
C ALA A 25 19.01 16.01 53.12
N PRO A 26 19.71 15.29 54.02
CA PRO A 26 19.49 13.84 54.17
C PRO A 26 18.04 13.49 54.52
N GLN A 27 17.37 14.32 55.32
CA GLN A 27 15.98 14.10 55.73
C GLN A 27 15.01 14.39 54.58
N LEU A 28 15.23 15.47 53.83
CA LEU A 28 14.40 15.80 52.66
C LEU A 28 14.61 14.81 51.50
N ILE A 29 15.82 14.28 51.33
CA ILE A 29 16.14 13.26 50.33
C ILE A 29 15.49 11.91 50.71
N ALA A 30 15.51 11.52 51.98
CA ALA A 30 14.82 10.32 52.44
C ALA A 30 13.30 10.39 52.21
N LEU A 31 12.69 11.56 52.45
CA LEU A 31 11.29 11.82 52.15
C LEU A 31 11.01 11.79 50.64
N LEU A 32 11.95 12.27 49.82
CA LEU A 32 11.84 12.27 48.36
C LEU A 32 11.89 10.86 47.76
N ASP A 33 12.59 9.91 48.39
CA ASP A 33 12.66 8.52 47.93
C ASP A 33 11.31 7.78 48.03
N GLY A 34 10.34 8.34 48.76
CA GLY A 34 8.95 7.89 48.77
C GLY A 34 8.69 6.65 49.62
N ASN A 35 9.67 6.23 50.43
CA ASN A 35 9.53 5.10 51.37
C ASN A 35 8.50 5.37 52.48
N GLU A 36 8.18 6.65 52.74
CA GLU A 36 7.24 7.10 53.77
C GLU A 36 5.88 7.55 53.19
N GLY A 37 5.66 7.40 51.87
CA GLY A 37 4.39 7.71 51.20
C GLY A 37 4.48 8.78 50.10
N ALA A 38 3.63 8.67 49.07
CA ALA A 38 3.67 9.53 47.87
C ALA A 38 3.29 11.00 48.13
N GLU A 39 2.51 11.27 49.19
CA GLU A 39 2.16 12.62 49.60
C GLU A 39 3.37 13.35 50.22
N LEU A 40 4.20 12.62 50.96
CA LEU A 40 5.42 13.16 51.58
C LEU A 40 6.53 13.39 50.57
N SER A 41 6.65 12.53 49.54
CA SER A 41 7.60 12.78 48.44
C SER A 41 7.20 14.01 47.62
N THR A 42 5.91 14.20 47.36
CA THR A 42 5.37 15.39 46.69
C THR A 42 5.60 16.65 47.52
N ALA A 43 5.39 16.57 48.84
CA ALA A 43 5.67 17.65 49.78
C ALA A 43 7.16 18.04 49.82
N ALA A 44 8.05 17.04 49.90
CA ALA A 44 9.49 17.25 49.88
C ALA A 44 9.96 17.87 48.55
N ALA A 45 9.42 17.39 47.43
CA ALA A 45 9.70 17.95 46.11
C ALA A 45 9.28 19.43 46.00
N GLN A 46 8.09 19.79 46.49
CA GLN A 46 7.62 21.18 46.55
C GLN A 46 8.53 22.07 47.41
N ILE A 47 9.00 21.58 48.56
CA ILE A 47 9.89 22.32 49.46
C ILE A 47 11.24 22.58 48.77
N ILE A 48 11.82 21.58 48.10
CA ILE A 48 13.10 21.70 47.40
C ILE A 48 12.97 22.64 46.18
N MET A 49 11.99 22.39 45.30
CA MET A 49 11.84 23.12 44.03
C MET A 49 11.41 24.58 44.21
N PHE A 50 10.38 24.83 45.02
CA PHE A 50 9.84 26.19 45.23
C PHE A 50 10.53 26.91 46.38
N GLY A 51 10.73 26.20 47.49
CA GLY A 51 11.19 26.79 48.75
C GLY A 51 12.69 27.09 48.79
N VAL A 52 13.52 26.19 48.25
CA VAL A 52 14.98 26.33 48.23
C VAL A 52 15.46 26.87 46.87
N LEU A 53 15.19 26.15 45.78
CA LEU A 53 15.70 26.47 44.44
C LEU A 53 15.01 27.68 43.80
N GLY A 54 13.76 27.95 44.16
CA GLY A 54 12.97 29.08 43.67
C GLY A 54 13.37 30.45 44.24
N ARG A 55 14.13 30.50 45.34
CA ARG A 55 14.53 31.76 46.00
C ARG A 55 15.92 32.20 45.57
N LYS A 56 16.06 33.44 45.06
CA LYS A 56 17.35 34.00 44.60
C LYS A 56 18.47 33.93 45.64
N GLN A 57 18.14 34.08 46.94
CA GLN A 57 19.11 34.07 48.04
C GLN A 57 19.62 32.67 48.42
N PHE A 58 18.82 31.63 48.17
CA PHE A 58 19.10 30.24 48.60
C PHE A 58 19.28 29.27 47.42
N GLY A 59 19.11 29.76 46.19
CA GLY A 59 19.17 28.97 44.98
C GLY A 59 20.57 28.58 44.50
N SER A 60 21.67 29.15 45.02
CA SER A 60 23.03 28.60 44.80
C SER A 60 23.47 27.64 45.92
N PRO A 61 23.28 27.92 47.23
CA PRO A 61 23.58 26.96 48.30
C PRO A 61 22.77 25.66 48.15
N GLY A 62 21.46 25.79 47.90
CA GLY A 62 20.58 24.63 47.74
C GLY A 62 20.84 23.84 46.46
N TRP A 63 21.35 24.48 45.41
CA TRP A 63 21.72 23.79 44.18
C TRP A 63 22.86 22.80 44.40
N ASN A 64 23.91 23.25 45.12
CA ASN A 64 25.08 22.43 45.41
C ASN A 64 24.75 21.21 46.28
N VAL A 65 23.75 21.33 47.15
CA VAL A 65 23.37 20.26 48.08
C VAL A 65 22.36 19.28 47.48
N PHE A 66 21.34 19.78 46.76
CA PHE A 66 20.23 18.93 46.30
C PHE A 66 20.33 18.49 44.84
N VAL A 67 20.93 19.30 43.97
CA VAL A 67 20.89 19.08 42.51
C VAL A 67 22.24 18.63 41.97
N GLU A 68 23.32 19.29 42.36
CA GLU A 68 24.67 18.98 41.87
C GLU A 68 25.09 17.51 42.07
N PRO A 69 24.78 16.84 43.21
CA PRO A 69 25.08 15.42 43.39
C PRO A 69 24.31 14.52 42.41
N LEU A 70 23.05 14.85 42.11
CA LEU A 70 22.24 14.11 41.14
C LEU A 70 22.81 14.25 39.73
N LEU A 71 23.20 15.46 39.34
CA LEU A 71 23.78 15.71 38.03
C LEU A 71 25.17 15.07 37.85
N ARG A 72 25.94 14.91 38.94
CA ARG A 72 27.22 14.21 38.93
C ARG A 72 27.06 12.71 38.68
N ASN A 73 26.01 12.09 39.21
CA ASN A 73 25.72 10.69 38.97
C ASN A 73 25.36 10.40 37.50
N LEU A 74 24.90 11.40 36.76
CA LEU A 74 24.64 11.32 35.31
C LEU A 74 25.83 11.80 34.47
N ASN A 75 26.67 12.68 35.00
CA ASN A 75 27.87 13.19 34.34
C ASN A 75 29.05 13.29 35.32
N PRO A 76 29.91 12.26 35.39
CA PRO A 76 31.05 12.23 36.31
C PRO A 76 32.18 13.23 35.94
N SER A 77 32.12 13.88 34.78
CA SER A 77 33.11 14.90 34.36
C SER A 77 32.89 16.28 35.00
N ARG A 78 31.81 16.48 35.76
CA ARG A 78 31.53 17.77 36.43
C ARG A 78 32.45 17.96 37.65
N LYS A 79 33.15 19.11 37.70
CA LYS A 79 34.06 19.45 38.82
C LYS A 79 33.26 19.69 40.10
N GLY A 80 33.50 18.88 41.12
CA GLY A 80 32.86 19.05 42.43
C GLY A 80 33.35 20.30 43.16
N THR A 81 32.43 21.17 43.57
CA THR A 81 32.64 22.04 44.74
C THR A 81 32.50 21.15 45.97
N GLY A 82 33.56 21.08 46.78
CA GLY A 82 33.76 20.02 47.76
C GLY A 82 32.69 19.92 48.83
N VAL A 83 32.26 18.69 49.13
CA VAL A 83 32.42 18.03 50.44
C VAL A 83 32.56 16.54 50.14
N ALA A 84 33.80 16.05 50.15
CA ALA A 84 34.07 14.63 50.17
C ALA A 84 33.62 14.07 51.53
N GLY A 85 32.40 13.57 51.58
CA GLY A 85 31.95 12.66 52.63
C GLY A 85 32.69 11.34 52.48
N ARG A 86 33.82 11.22 53.18
CA ARG A 86 34.50 9.97 53.52
C ARG A 86 33.48 8.94 54.00
N GLY A 87 33.22 7.94 53.16
CA GLY A 87 32.66 6.66 53.53
C GLY A 87 33.57 5.57 52.96
N LYS A 88 34.76 5.42 53.55
CA LYS A 88 35.59 4.24 53.33
C LYS A 88 34.84 3.05 53.90
N THR A 89 34.36 2.14 53.07
CA THR A 89 34.31 0.73 53.44
C THR A 89 35.61 0.11 52.98
N GLU A 90 36.55 0.00 53.92
CA GLU A 90 37.73 -0.84 53.79
C GLU A 90 37.27 -2.30 53.68
N GLY A 91 37.67 -2.97 52.61
CA GLY A 91 37.30 -4.35 52.34
C GLY A 91 37.98 -4.88 51.09
N THR A 92 39.23 -5.33 51.29
CA THR A 92 40.02 -6.27 50.49
C THR A 92 40.58 -5.85 49.12
N ASP A 93 41.91 -5.67 49.16
CA ASP A 93 42.90 -5.78 48.09
C ASP A 93 42.60 -6.90 47.08
N PHE A 94 42.33 -6.52 45.83
CA PHE A 94 42.90 -7.04 44.59
C PHE A 94 42.49 -6.04 43.50
N VAL A 95 43.43 -5.23 42.98
CA VAL A 95 43.17 -4.38 41.82
C VAL A 95 43.37 -5.23 40.57
N ASP A 96 42.28 -5.84 40.08
CA ASP A 96 42.29 -6.46 38.76
C ASP A 96 42.32 -5.35 37.70
N LEU A 97 43.48 -5.19 37.05
CA LEU A 97 43.70 -4.17 36.00
C LEU A 97 43.00 -4.51 34.67
N SER A 98 42.28 -5.64 34.63
CA SER A 98 41.57 -6.15 33.45
C SER A 98 40.10 -5.69 33.39
N GLU A 99 39.51 -5.33 34.53
CA GLU A 99 38.09 -4.93 34.62
C GLU A 99 37.93 -3.41 34.47
N LYS A 100 36.95 -3.00 33.66
CA LYS A 100 36.66 -1.57 33.42
C LYS A 100 36.24 -0.91 34.74
N ALA A 101 37.00 0.06 35.22
CA ALA A 101 36.69 0.77 36.47
C ALA A 101 35.28 1.41 36.40
N VAL A 102 34.35 0.95 37.24
CA VAL A 102 32.99 1.49 37.34
C VAL A 102 33.04 2.82 38.10
N LEU A 103 32.61 3.91 37.45
CA LEU A 103 32.59 5.26 38.03
C LEU A 103 31.30 5.55 38.78
N VAL A 104 30.16 5.04 38.28
CA VAL A 104 28.84 5.17 38.92
C VAL A 104 28.11 3.83 38.81
N PRO A 105 27.73 3.19 39.93
CA PRO A 105 27.00 1.92 39.92
C PRO A 105 25.55 2.11 39.46
N ALA A 106 24.94 1.02 39.01
CA ALA A 106 23.62 1.05 38.38
C ALA A 106 22.47 1.48 39.32
N ASP A 107 22.61 1.22 40.62
CA ASP A 107 21.61 1.62 41.62
C ASP A 107 21.60 3.13 41.84
N GLU A 108 22.75 3.79 41.78
CA GLU A 108 22.85 5.24 41.94
C GLU A 108 22.21 5.98 40.77
N ILE A 109 22.36 5.47 39.54
CA ILE A 109 21.69 6.04 38.34
C ILE A 109 20.17 5.87 38.47
N PHE A 110 19.70 4.71 38.92
CA PHE A 110 18.27 4.43 39.11
C PHE A 110 17.65 5.38 40.15
N VAL A 111 18.28 5.49 41.32
CA VAL A 111 17.84 6.39 42.39
C VAL A 111 17.86 7.84 41.92
N THR A 112 18.89 8.24 41.15
CA THR A 112 19.01 9.59 40.59
C THR A 112 17.85 9.93 39.65
N LEU A 113 17.55 9.05 38.69
CA LEU A 113 16.44 9.25 37.75
C LEU A 113 15.08 9.27 38.47
N ARG A 114 14.89 8.42 39.47
CA ARG A 114 13.67 8.38 40.29
C ARG A 114 13.50 9.68 41.08
N ARG A 115 14.54 10.15 41.75
CA ARG A 115 14.53 11.43 42.49
C ARG A 115 14.26 12.61 41.58
N MET A 116 14.92 12.68 40.42
CA MET A 116 14.68 13.73 39.42
C MET A 116 13.26 13.69 38.88
N SER A 117 12.74 12.49 38.58
CA SER A 117 11.35 12.32 38.15
C SER A 117 10.36 12.78 39.21
N SER A 118 10.59 12.46 40.49
CA SER A 118 9.74 12.95 41.59
C SER A 118 9.82 14.47 41.74
N LEU A 119 11.00 15.09 41.63
CA LEU A 119 11.15 16.54 41.73
C LEU A 119 10.40 17.29 40.63
N ILE A 120 10.46 16.77 39.41
CA ILE A 120 9.95 17.45 38.21
C ILE A 120 8.46 17.16 37.98
N ASN A 121 8.02 15.90 38.16
CA ASN A 121 6.63 15.52 37.93
C ASN A 121 5.70 16.04 39.04
N SER A 122 6.19 16.17 40.29
CA SER A 122 5.39 16.72 41.40
C SER A 122 5.19 18.24 41.29
N THR A 123 6.10 18.97 40.64
CA THR A 123 6.01 20.42 40.45
C THR A 123 6.73 20.89 39.18
N PRO A 124 6.02 21.02 38.05
CA PRO A 124 6.61 21.50 36.81
C PRO A 124 6.77 23.03 36.85
N TYR A 125 7.84 23.53 37.49
CA TYR A 125 8.22 24.93 37.39
C TYR A 125 9.20 25.12 36.21
N PRO A 126 8.81 25.79 35.11
CA PRO A 126 9.58 25.78 33.86
C PRO A 126 11.03 26.27 34.00
N ALA A 127 11.28 27.32 34.80
CA ALA A 127 12.61 27.89 34.96
C ALA A 127 13.57 26.95 35.72
N GLN A 128 13.08 26.29 36.76
CA GLN A 128 13.86 25.38 37.60
C GLN A 128 14.07 24.04 36.89
N THR A 129 13.02 23.50 36.26
CA THR A 129 13.12 22.31 35.40
C THR A 129 14.12 22.54 34.27
N LYS A 130 14.08 23.70 33.61
CA LYS A 130 15.07 24.07 32.60
C LYS A 130 16.47 24.12 33.19
N ARG A 131 16.66 24.82 34.31
CA ARG A 131 17.98 24.93 34.96
C ARG A 131 18.56 23.55 35.32
N MET A 132 17.72 22.62 35.79
CA MET A 132 18.10 21.24 36.17
C MET A 132 18.42 20.32 35.00
N LEU A 133 17.60 20.32 33.95
CA LEU A 133 17.72 19.35 32.86
C LEU A 133 18.60 19.82 31.70
N ASP A 134 18.72 21.13 31.47
CA ASP A 134 19.57 21.69 30.41
C ASP A 134 21.04 21.23 30.43
N PRO A 135 21.73 21.17 31.59
CA PRO A 135 23.14 20.74 31.64
C PRO A 135 23.34 19.22 31.46
N VAL A 136 22.28 18.42 31.51
CA VAL A 136 22.32 16.95 31.39
C VAL A 136 21.50 16.43 30.21
N LEU A 137 21.11 17.32 29.28
CA LEU A 137 20.28 16.98 28.13
C LEU A 137 20.90 15.86 27.26
N PRO A 138 22.20 15.90 26.88
CA PRO A 138 22.82 14.80 26.14
C PRO A 138 22.84 13.47 26.91
N GLN A 139 23.03 13.53 28.23
CA GLN A 139 23.10 12.35 29.11
C GLN A 139 21.73 11.68 29.23
N LEU A 140 20.68 12.47 29.41
CA LEU A 140 19.31 11.97 29.43
C LEU A 140 18.90 11.37 28.09
N TRP A 141 19.31 12.00 26.98
CA TRP A 141 19.12 11.45 25.64
C TRP A 141 19.81 10.09 25.48
N ALA A 142 21.10 9.98 25.82
CA ALA A 142 21.82 8.71 25.74
C ALA A 142 21.15 7.60 26.55
N ILE A 143 20.79 7.87 27.81
CA ILE A 143 20.12 6.88 28.69
C ILE A 143 18.77 6.48 28.11
N SER A 144 18.03 7.42 27.52
CA SER A 144 16.72 7.15 26.91
C SER A 144 16.77 6.11 25.78
N CYS A 145 17.93 6.00 25.10
CA CYS A 145 18.19 5.16 23.95
C CYS A 145 18.83 3.79 24.28
N GLN A 146 19.23 3.52 25.53
CA GLN A 146 19.94 2.29 25.92
C GLN A 146 19.09 1.00 25.95
N SER A 147 17.87 1.04 25.44
CA SER A 147 16.94 -0.08 25.41
C SER A 147 17.25 -1.07 24.29
N LYS A 148 18.34 -1.82 24.43
CA LYS A 148 18.72 -2.90 23.49
C LYS A 148 17.88 -4.16 23.71
N GLY A 149 16.55 -4.02 23.81
CA GLY A 149 15.60 -5.13 23.95
C GLY A 149 15.45 -5.73 25.36
N ASN A 150 16.15 -5.21 26.38
CA ASN A 150 15.99 -5.68 27.76
C ASN A 150 14.91 -4.88 28.51
N GLN A 151 13.82 -5.56 28.91
CA GLN A 151 12.67 -4.96 29.57
C GLN A 151 13.03 -4.30 30.92
N GLN A 152 14.03 -4.81 31.63
CA GLN A 152 14.46 -4.24 32.91
C GLN A 152 15.18 -2.90 32.73
N THR A 153 16.06 -2.79 31.73
CA THR A 153 16.74 -1.53 31.39
C THR A 153 15.73 -0.49 30.92
N GLU A 154 14.76 -0.92 30.11
CA GLU A 154 13.66 -0.10 29.59
C GLU A 154 12.83 0.52 30.71
N GLU A 155 12.38 -0.27 31.68
CA GLU A 155 11.52 0.19 32.78
C GLU A 155 12.26 1.03 33.81
N ARG A 156 13.49 0.64 34.17
CA ARG A 156 14.23 1.29 35.26
C ARG A 156 14.94 2.58 34.83
N TYR A 157 15.42 2.68 33.59
CA TYR A 157 16.28 3.79 33.16
C TYR A 157 15.70 4.54 31.96
N SER A 158 15.37 3.83 30.88
CA SER A 158 15.01 4.45 29.61
C SER A 158 13.65 5.16 29.66
N LYS A 159 12.63 4.59 30.31
CA LYS A 159 11.30 5.21 30.50
C LYS A 159 11.34 6.47 31.37
N PRO A 160 11.96 6.44 32.59
CA PRO A 160 12.12 7.66 33.40
C PRO A 160 12.88 8.77 32.67
N ALA A 161 13.98 8.43 31.97
CA ALA A 161 14.73 9.40 31.18
C ALA A 161 13.89 10.02 30.05
N ARG A 162 13.10 9.22 29.32
CA ARG A 162 12.15 9.72 28.31
C ARG A 162 11.08 10.62 28.91
N SER A 163 10.52 10.27 30.06
CA SER A 163 9.52 11.10 30.74
C SER A 163 10.10 12.46 31.14
N LEU A 164 11.36 12.50 31.59
CA LEU A 164 12.05 13.74 31.93
C LEU A 164 12.32 14.60 30.70
N LEU A 165 12.80 14.00 29.60
CA LEU A 165 12.98 14.69 28.32
C LEU A 165 11.66 15.21 27.75
N HIS A 166 10.59 14.40 27.85
CA HIS A 166 9.25 14.80 27.40
C HIS A 166 8.76 16.03 28.15
N THR A 167 8.92 16.04 29.47
CA THR A 167 8.55 17.16 30.33
C THR A 167 9.43 18.39 30.07
N PHE A 168 10.73 18.19 29.85
CA PHE A 168 11.66 19.26 29.49
C PHE A 168 11.27 19.94 28.19
N LEU A 169 11.04 19.16 27.13
CA LEU A 169 10.62 19.71 25.86
C LEU A 169 9.29 20.40 26.02
N LYS A 170 8.25 19.75 26.56
CA LYS A 170 6.93 20.38 26.73
C LYS A 170 6.95 21.73 27.45
N LEU A 171 7.84 21.92 28.43
CA LEU A 171 7.95 23.16 29.21
C LEU A 171 8.96 24.17 28.64
N SER A 172 9.89 23.73 27.81
CA SER A 172 11.00 24.55 27.32
C SER A 172 11.45 24.15 25.92
N VAL A 173 10.50 23.93 24.99
CA VAL A 173 10.83 23.69 23.58
C VAL A 173 11.56 24.91 23.05
N SER A 174 12.78 24.68 22.59
CA SER A 174 13.46 25.63 21.71
C SER A 174 14.12 24.84 20.57
N VAL A 175 14.02 25.39 19.36
CA VAL A 175 14.62 24.79 18.16
C VAL A 175 16.11 24.52 18.38
N SER A 176 16.82 25.41 19.06
CA SER A 176 18.24 25.25 19.40
C SER A 176 18.53 24.03 20.29
N LYS A 177 17.60 23.62 21.15
CA LYS A 177 17.78 22.43 22.02
C LYS A 177 17.53 21.14 21.27
N LEU A 178 16.62 21.14 20.30
CA LEU A 178 16.44 20.02 19.38
C LEU A 178 17.70 19.82 18.51
N HIS A 179 18.31 20.91 18.02
CA HIS A 179 19.59 20.85 17.32
C HIS A 179 20.71 20.26 18.19
N LEU A 180 20.77 20.62 19.47
CA LEU A 180 21.75 20.05 20.40
C LEU A 180 21.56 18.53 20.57
N VAL A 181 20.32 18.03 20.49
CA VAL A 181 20.05 16.58 20.49
C VAL A 181 20.50 15.93 19.18
N ILE A 182 20.34 16.59 18.02
CA ILE A 182 20.86 16.09 16.73
C ILE A 182 22.38 15.99 16.75
N GLU A 183 23.06 17.05 17.20
CA GLU A 183 24.53 17.09 17.31
C GLU A 183 25.06 15.99 18.24
N ASN A 184 24.24 15.55 19.20
CA ASN A 184 24.56 14.51 20.17
C ASN A 184 23.72 13.23 19.96
N LEU A 185 23.24 12.97 18.74
CA LEU A 185 22.33 11.84 18.49
C LEU A 185 22.99 10.49 18.88
N LEU A 186 24.26 10.35 18.53
CA LEU A 186 25.10 9.17 18.81
C LEU A 186 25.88 9.30 20.13
N TYR A 187 25.49 10.21 21.03
CA TYR A 187 26.18 10.36 22.30
C TYR A 187 26.08 9.08 23.15
N GLU A 188 27.22 8.57 23.59
CA GLU A 188 27.32 7.40 24.48
C GLU A 188 28.05 7.70 25.79
N GLY A 189 28.56 8.92 25.94
CA GLY A 189 29.38 9.37 27.06
C GLY A 189 30.49 10.31 26.62
N GLU A 190 31.33 10.73 27.56
CA GLU A 190 32.44 11.64 27.29
C GLU A 190 33.66 10.86 26.78
N LEU A 191 33.85 10.86 25.45
CA LEU A 191 34.94 10.11 24.79
C LEU A 191 36.19 10.96 24.55
N MET A 192 36.03 12.30 24.49
CA MET A 192 37.05 13.21 23.99
C MET A 192 37.74 14.00 25.11
N THR A 193 37.02 14.42 26.15
CA THR A 193 37.60 15.16 27.28
C THR A 193 37.85 14.27 28.49
N ALA A 194 38.91 14.54 29.26
CA ALA A 194 39.21 13.81 30.48
C ALA A 194 38.34 14.33 31.64
N PRO A 195 37.71 13.45 32.45
CA PRO A 195 37.77 11.99 32.43
C PRO A 195 36.92 11.36 31.32
N ARG A 196 37.46 10.31 30.66
CA ARG A 196 36.77 9.59 29.57
C ARG A 196 35.90 8.46 30.12
N TRP A 197 34.63 8.43 29.76
CA TRP A 197 33.66 7.46 30.27
C TRP A 197 32.54 7.14 29.27
N ARG A 198 31.89 5.98 29.41
CA ARG A 198 30.76 5.54 28.57
C ARG A 198 29.68 4.82 29.38
N TYR A 199 28.43 4.95 28.95
CA TYR A 199 27.32 4.10 29.40
C TYR A 199 27.50 2.66 28.91
N GLN A 200 27.44 1.69 29.82
CA GLN A 200 27.52 0.27 29.48
C GLN A 200 26.39 -0.50 30.18
N THR A 201 25.68 -1.32 29.40
CA THR A 201 24.73 -2.30 29.93
C THR A 201 25.48 -3.57 30.31
N THR A 202 25.29 -4.02 31.56
CA THR A 202 25.82 -5.30 32.07
C THR A 202 24.99 -6.48 31.53
N SER A 203 25.52 -7.70 31.63
CA SER A 203 24.81 -8.94 31.26
C SER A 203 23.42 -9.06 31.89
N ASP A 204 23.27 -8.49 33.08
CA ASP A 204 22.08 -8.57 33.91
C ASP A 204 21.05 -7.48 33.59
N GLY A 205 21.33 -6.63 32.59
CA GLY A 205 20.42 -5.54 32.16
C GLY A 205 20.53 -4.25 32.97
N HIS A 206 21.51 -4.14 33.86
CA HIS A 206 21.75 -2.94 34.64
C HIS A 206 22.67 -1.97 33.89
N LEU A 207 22.31 -0.68 33.91
CA LEU A 207 23.06 0.39 33.26
C LEU A 207 24.10 0.97 34.23
N GLN A 208 25.37 0.96 33.86
CA GLN A 208 26.45 1.55 34.67
C GLN A 208 27.32 2.52 33.84
N ILE A 209 28.02 3.44 34.52
CA ILE A 209 29.00 4.32 33.87
C ILE A 209 30.40 3.77 34.17
N SER A 210 31.14 3.45 33.11
CA SER A 210 32.50 2.89 33.21
C SER A 210 33.54 3.86 32.64
N ALA A 211 34.71 3.91 33.28
CA ALA A 211 35.87 4.64 32.78
C ALA A 211 36.46 3.92 31.57
N ILE A 212 36.93 4.68 30.59
CA ILE A 212 37.64 4.12 29.43
C ILE A 212 39.13 4.04 29.77
N PRO A 213 39.76 2.85 29.76
CA PRO A 213 41.18 2.68 30.10
C PRO A 213 42.10 3.48 29.18
N LEU A 214 43.15 4.07 29.75
CA LEU A 214 44.22 4.75 29.00
C LEU A 214 44.93 3.74 28.08
N GLY A 215 44.80 3.91 26.76
CA GLY A 215 45.41 3.05 25.74
C GLY A 215 44.41 2.51 24.71
N HIS A 216 43.12 2.45 25.04
CA HIS A 216 42.05 2.29 24.05
C HIS A 216 41.74 3.67 23.47
N GLY A 217 42.51 4.07 22.44
CA GLY A 217 42.24 5.30 21.68
C GLY A 217 40.84 5.26 21.07
N PRO A 218 40.22 6.42 20.78
CA PRO A 218 38.98 6.44 20.04
C PRO A 218 39.28 5.90 18.64
N GLN A 219 38.95 4.64 18.38
CA GLN A 219 38.63 4.27 17.01
C GLN A 219 37.48 5.20 16.62
N LEU A 220 37.60 5.88 15.48
CA LEU A 220 36.52 6.68 14.91
C LEU A 220 35.21 5.92 15.16
N PRO A 221 34.16 6.56 15.73
CA PRO A 221 32.91 5.88 15.98
C PRO A 221 32.48 5.25 14.67
N GLU A 222 32.57 3.92 14.59
CA GLU A 222 32.16 3.17 13.42
C GLU A 222 30.67 3.48 13.27
N LEU A 223 30.32 4.21 12.20
CA LEU A 223 28.97 4.72 12.01
C LEU A 223 28.04 3.53 11.78
N ASP A 224 27.42 3.04 12.85
CA ASP A 224 26.38 2.03 12.74
C ASP A 224 25.10 2.70 12.24
N TRP A 225 24.85 2.54 10.94
CA TRP A 225 23.65 3.03 10.28
C TRP A 225 22.36 2.53 10.95
N ASN A 226 22.36 1.31 11.50
CA ASN A 226 21.19 0.78 12.18
C ASN A 226 20.91 1.55 13.49
N GLU A 227 21.97 1.89 14.23
CA GLU A 227 21.86 2.70 15.44
C GLU A 227 21.37 4.12 15.14
N ILE A 228 21.85 4.75 14.06
CA ILE A 228 21.36 6.06 13.59
C ILE A 228 19.86 5.99 13.30
N GLN A 229 19.39 4.94 12.60
CA GLN A 229 17.98 4.76 12.28
C GLN A 229 17.11 4.59 13.55
N VAL A 230 17.52 3.72 14.48
CA VAL A 230 16.77 3.48 15.73
C VAL A 230 16.70 4.72 16.62
N ARG A 231 17.82 5.46 16.75
CA ARG A 231 17.88 6.68 17.54
C ARG A 231 17.12 7.83 16.87
N SER A 232 17.17 7.96 15.54
CA SER A 232 16.36 8.93 14.80
C SER A 232 14.86 8.67 14.99
N GLU A 233 14.41 7.41 14.95
CA GLU A 233 12.99 7.08 15.19
C GLU A 233 12.57 7.38 16.63
N SER A 234 13.47 7.17 17.60
CA SER A 234 13.23 7.52 18.99
C SER A 234 13.09 9.03 19.19
N LEU A 235 13.86 9.84 18.45
CA LEU A 235 13.74 11.30 18.44
C LEU A 235 12.41 11.73 17.83
N MET A 236 12.00 11.11 16.73
CA MET A 236 10.71 11.37 16.09
C MET A 236 9.52 11.06 17.01
N ARG A 237 9.56 9.93 17.73
CA ARG A 237 8.57 9.57 18.76
C ARG A 237 8.50 10.60 19.89
N LEU A 238 9.65 11.14 20.29
CA LEU A 238 9.75 12.13 21.35
C LEU A 238 9.24 13.51 20.88
N MET A 239 9.61 13.96 19.68
CA MET A 239 9.11 15.20 19.08
C MET A 239 7.60 15.17 18.86
N THR A 240 7.05 14.07 18.35
CA THR A 240 5.60 13.93 18.12
C THR A 240 4.77 13.95 19.41
N ALA A 241 5.34 13.48 20.53
CA ALA A 241 4.69 13.45 21.83
C ALA A 241 4.86 14.75 22.64
N SER A 242 5.95 15.49 22.41
CA SER A 242 6.33 16.65 23.23
C SER A 242 6.14 18.02 22.58
N CYS A 243 6.27 18.12 21.26
CA CYS A 243 6.26 19.39 20.54
C CYS A 243 4.90 19.65 19.88
N THR A 244 4.55 20.93 19.77
CA THR A 244 3.40 21.39 18.99
C THR A 244 3.68 21.25 17.48
N PRO A 245 2.65 21.14 16.63
CA PRO A 245 2.83 21.08 15.18
C PRO A 245 3.59 22.31 14.64
N GLU A 246 3.41 23.49 15.23
CA GLU A 246 4.11 24.72 14.81
C GLU A 246 5.61 24.67 15.08
N GLU A 247 6.03 24.11 16.22
CA GLU A 247 7.43 23.93 16.59
C GLU A 247 8.12 22.85 15.73
N ILE A 248 7.40 21.78 15.38
CA ILE A 248 7.92 20.75 14.48
C ILE A 248 8.15 21.33 13.09
N SER A 249 7.22 22.15 12.60
CA SER A 249 7.34 22.84 11.30
C SER A 249 8.46 23.88 11.29
N SER A 250 8.60 24.70 12.33
CA SER A 250 9.71 25.68 12.40
C SER A 250 11.06 25.00 12.47
N PHE A 251 11.17 23.92 13.25
CA PHE A 251 12.37 23.09 13.32
C PHE A 251 12.76 22.50 11.96
N PHE A 252 11.78 21.94 11.24
CA PHE A 252 11.97 21.38 9.91
C PHE A 252 12.52 22.42 8.92
N LEU A 253 11.92 23.63 8.90
CA LEU A 253 12.33 24.70 7.99
C LEU A 253 13.75 25.21 8.28
N GLU A 254 14.14 25.27 9.56
CA GLU A 254 15.48 25.66 9.96
C GLU A 254 16.52 24.60 9.55
N LEU A 255 16.21 23.32 9.77
CA LEU A 255 17.06 22.19 9.36
C LEU A 255 17.27 22.16 7.84
N LEU A 256 16.17 22.31 7.09
CA LEU A 256 16.20 22.36 5.63
C LEU A 256 16.99 23.59 5.11
N GLY A 257 16.79 24.75 5.74
CA GLY A 257 17.52 25.97 5.41
C GLY A 257 19.02 25.85 5.67
N ARG A 258 19.42 25.25 6.80
CA ARG A 258 20.83 25.02 7.17
C ARG A 258 21.50 24.07 6.18
N TRP A 259 20.81 22.98 5.84
CA TRP A 259 21.28 22.04 4.82
C TRP A 259 21.47 22.71 3.46
N LEU A 260 20.49 23.50 2.99
CA LEU A 260 20.57 24.20 1.70
C LEU A 260 21.70 25.26 1.66
N GLN A 261 21.98 25.91 2.79
CA GLN A 261 23.11 26.85 2.89
C GLN A 261 24.46 26.14 2.84
N SER A 262 24.57 24.95 3.46
CA SER A 262 25.78 24.14 3.42
C SER A 262 26.14 23.68 2.00
N THR A 263 25.15 23.29 1.19
CA THR A 263 25.34 22.84 -0.20
C THR A 263 25.68 23.99 -1.14
N LYS A 264 25.14 25.20 -0.91
CA LYS A 264 25.53 26.42 -1.65
C LYS A 264 26.94 26.89 -1.30
N SER A 265 27.38 26.71 -0.05
CA SER A 265 28.71 27.10 0.39
C SER A 265 29.82 26.16 -0.11
N ALA A 266 29.52 24.88 -0.32
CA ALA A 266 30.44 23.90 -0.90
C ALA A 266 30.90 24.23 -2.33
N LYS A 267 30.12 25.03 -3.08
CA LYS A 267 30.47 25.46 -4.44
C LYS A 267 31.37 26.70 -4.51
N LYS A 268 31.57 27.41 -3.39
CA LYS A 268 32.29 28.70 -3.35
C LYS A 268 33.70 28.60 -2.77
N THR A 269 34.18 27.41 -2.44
CA THR A 269 35.52 27.20 -1.90
C THR A 269 36.52 27.08 -3.05
N GLU A 270 37.02 28.23 -3.52
CA GLU A 270 38.32 28.28 -4.19
C GLU A 270 39.38 27.65 -3.28
N VAL A 271 40.21 26.81 -3.88
CA VAL A 271 41.29 26.04 -3.26
C VAL A 271 42.17 26.94 -2.40
N LEU A 272 42.03 26.85 -1.08
CA LEU A 272 43.07 27.26 -0.14
C LEU A 272 43.29 26.12 0.87
N LEU A 273 44.45 25.47 0.77
CA LEU A 273 44.94 24.44 1.67
C LEU A 273 44.79 24.90 3.13
N ARG A 274 43.89 24.27 3.89
CA ARG A 274 43.70 24.55 5.31
C ARG A 274 43.49 23.23 6.07
N ALA A 275 44.25 23.09 7.15
CA ALA A 275 44.53 21.85 7.91
C ALA A 275 43.30 20.97 8.24
N GLU A 276 43.51 19.66 8.13
CA GLU A 276 42.53 18.56 8.11
C GLU A 276 41.83 18.22 9.46
N ASP A 277 42.06 18.93 10.56
CA ASP A 277 41.60 18.48 11.88
C ASP A 277 40.20 18.97 12.31
N SER A 278 39.39 19.60 11.44
CA SER A 278 38.08 20.16 11.82
C SER A 278 36.91 19.93 10.85
N GLN A 279 37.14 19.26 9.71
CA GLN A 279 36.09 19.08 8.69
C GLN A 279 35.23 17.81 8.92
N SER A 280 35.81 16.74 9.48
CA SER A 280 35.14 15.45 9.68
C SER A 280 33.94 15.50 10.63
N GLY A 281 33.98 16.36 11.66
CA GLY A 281 32.84 16.55 12.58
C GLY A 281 31.62 17.18 11.91
N ASN A 282 31.84 18.08 10.95
CA ASN A 282 30.77 18.78 10.25
C ASN A 282 30.05 17.88 9.22
N GLU A 283 30.77 16.93 8.61
CA GLU A 283 30.21 15.98 7.66
C GLU A 283 29.26 14.98 8.34
N ILE A 284 29.63 14.49 9.53
CA ILE A 284 28.79 13.58 10.33
C ILE A 284 27.52 14.31 10.80
N THR A 285 27.64 15.57 11.27
CA THR A 285 26.46 16.35 11.68
C THR A 285 25.53 16.60 10.50
N GLN A 286 26.07 16.91 9.31
CA GLN A 286 25.25 17.10 8.10
C GLN A 286 24.50 15.81 7.71
N LEU A 287 25.16 14.65 7.80
CA LEU A 287 24.54 13.36 7.54
C LEU A 287 23.40 13.07 8.55
N LEU A 288 23.62 13.34 9.83
CA LEU A 288 22.59 13.19 10.86
C LEU A 288 21.39 14.13 10.61
N GLU A 289 21.64 15.38 10.21
CA GLU A 289 20.58 16.32 9.84
C GLU A 289 19.76 15.82 8.65
N ILE A 290 20.42 15.31 7.60
CA ILE A 290 19.74 14.78 6.41
C ILE A 290 18.88 13.56 6.77
N THR A 291 19.41 12.63 7.56
CA THR A 291 18.65 11.44 7.97
C THR A 291 17.40 11.81 8.77
N ILE A 292 17.50 12.82 9.64
CA ILE A 292 16.35 13.30 10.41
C ILE A 292 15.37 14.06 9.51
N LEU A 293 15.85 14.89 8.58
CA LEU A 293 15.02 15.59 7.60
C LEU A 293 14.19 14.60 6.77
N GLN A 294 14.82 13.53 6.26
CA GLN A 294 14.15 12.46 5.53
C GLN A 294 13.10 11.77 6.41
N LYS A 295 13.45 11.43 7.66
CA LYS A 295 12.50 10.79 8.59
C LYS A 295 11.32 11.68 8.97
N MET A 296 11.52 12.99 9.05
CA MET A 296 10.45 13.96 9.25
C MET A 296 9.48 13.98 8.07
N LEU A 297 10.00 13.93 6.84
CA LEU A 297 9.19 13.87 5.61
C LEU A 297 8.36 12.58 5.52
N GLU A 298 8.94 11.43 5.90
CA GLU A 298 8.26 10.12 5.89
C GLU A 298 7.17 10.00 6.95
N ARG A 299 7.42 10.46 8.18
CA ARG A 299 6.57 10.15 9.36
C ARG A 299 5.61 11.26 9.76
N ILE A 300 5.88 12.52 9.41
CA ILE A 300 5.04 13.65 9.85
C ILE A 300 4.63 14.56 8.67
N PRO A 301 4.11 14.02 7.55
CA PRO A 301 3.65 14.84 6.43
C PRO A 301 2.55 15.82 6.88
N ASP A 302 1.58 15.36 7.66
CA ASP A 302 0.36 16.13 7.99
C ASP A 302 0.61 17.32 8.94
N LYS A 303 1.63 17.26 9.81
CA LYS A 303 1.94 18.37 10.72
C LYS A 303 2.82 19.44 10.07
N LEU A 304 3.61 19.08 9.06
CA LEU A 304 4.41 19.98 8.22
C LEU A 304 3.53 20.89 7.33
N VAL A 305 2.34 20.40 6.97
CA VAL A 305 1.32 21.14 6.23
C VAL A 305 0.81 22.37 7.01
N SER A 306 1.06 22.50 8.31
CA SER A 306 0.65 23.69 9.08
C SER A 306 1.28 25.01 8.57
N ARG A 307 2.39 24.94 7.82
CA ARG A 307 3.02 26.10 7.16
C ARG A 307 3.28 25.84 5.67
N VAL A 308 2.24 25.43 4.94
CA VAL A 308 2.29 25.16 3.49
C VAL A 308 3.02 26.26 2.71
N THR A 309 2.79 27.53 3.05
CA THR A 309 3.40 28.69 2.36
C THR A 309 4.92 28.74 2.50
N GLN A 310 5.48 28.44 3.68
CA GLN A 310 6.94 28.47 3.90
C GLN A 310 7.63 27.26 3.27
N VAL A 311 7.01 26.07 3.34
CA VAL A 311 7.51 24.85 2.70
C VAL A 311 7.49 25.00 1.17
N TYR A 312 6.42 25.58 0.64
CA TYR A 312 6.28 25.91 -0.78
C TYR A 312 7.30 26.96 -1.24
N GLU A 313 7.47 28.06 -0.50
CA GLU A 313 8.45 29.10 -0.85
C GLU A 313 9.88 28.55 -0.91
N LEU A 314 10.25 27.65 0.01
CA LEU A 314 11.54 26.98 -0.02
C LEU A 314 11.67 26.01 -1.19
N ALA A 315 10.63 25.19 -1.48
CA ALA A 315 10.63 24.31 -2.65
C ALA A 315 10.76 25.10 -3.95
N CYS A 316 10.10 26.26 -4.08
CA CYS A 316 10.20 27.15 -5.23
C CYS A 316 11.55 27.86 -5.33
N GLN A 317 12.19 28.21 -4.22
CA GLN A 317 13.55 28.77 -4.21
C GLN A 317 14.61 27.73 -4.63
N ILE A 318 14.36 26.46 -4.37
CA ILE A 318 15.22 25.36 -4.82
C ILE A 318 14.97 25.10 -6.31
N LEU A 319 13.71 25.02 -6.72
CA LEU A 319 13.26 24.82 -8.10
C LEU A 319 13.24 26.14 -8.89
N ASP A 320 14.20 27.05 -8.68
CA ASP A 320 14.31 28.26 -9.50
C ASP A 320 14.85 27.87 -10.90
N PRO A 321 14.16 28.23 -12.00
CA PRO A 321 14.53 27.84 -13.37
C PRO A 321 15.97 28.24 -13.75
N SER A 322 16.54 29.24 -13.10
CA SER A 322 17.93 29.69 -13.32
C SER A 322 18.99 28.80 -12.64
N ALA A 323 18.62 28.04 -11.60
CA ALA A 323 19.57 27.29 -10.77
C ALA A 323 19.41 25.76 -10.89
N ILE A 324 18.35 25.26 -11.52
CA ILE A 324 18.03 23.82 -11.63
C ILE A 324 19.11 23.01 -12.36
N GLN A 325 19.70 23.56 -13.43
CA GLN A 325 20.73 22.85 -14.20
C GLN A 325 22.00 22.60 -13.37
N ASP A 326 22.33 23.52 -12.47
CA ASP A 326 23.52 23.43 -11.63
C ASP A 326 23.27 22.63 -10.35
N GLN A 327 22.03 22.36 -9.93
CA GLN A 327 21.74 21.68 -8.67
C GLN A 327 21.93 20.15 -8.76
N PRO A 328 22.53 19.52 -7.73
CA PRO A 328 22.65 18.07 -7.63
C PRO A 328 21.27 17.42 -7.49
N ASP A 329 21.14 16.21 -8.04
CA ASP A 329 19.87 15.49 -8.18
C ASP A 329 19.19 15.22 -6.83
N ASP A 330 19.97 14.99 -5.77
CA ASP A 330 19.46 14.81 -4.41
C ASP A 330 18.68 16.03 -3.89
N ILE A 331 19.14 17.25 -4.22
CA ILE A 331 18.48 18.50 -3.82
C ILE A 331 17.17 18.68 -4.58
N VAL A 332 17.17 18.35 -5.86
CA VAL A 332 15.98 18.43 -6.71
C VAL A 332 14.95 17.38 -6.28
N ALA A 333 15.38 16.16 -5.94
CA ALA A 333 14.51 15.11 -5.42
C ALA A 333 13.85 15.51 -4.09
N VAL A 334 14.60 16.11 -3.16
CA VAL A 334 14.04 16.64 -1.91
C VAL A 334 13.02 17.76 -2.20
N ALA A 335 13.32 18.68 -3.11
CA ALA A 335 12.39 19.75 -3.46
C ALA A 335 11.10 19.23 -4.13
N LEU A 336 11.20 18.24 -5.03
CA LEU A 336 10.03 17.59 -5.62
C LEU A 336 9.20 16.82 -4.58
N SER A 337 9.85 16.17 -3.61
CA SER A 337 9.15 15.47 -2.53
C SER A 337 8.36 16.43 -1.63
N LEU A 338 8.91 17.61 -1.34
CA LEU A 338 8.24 18.67 -0.59
C LEU A 338 7.09 19.28 -1.39
N LEU A 339 7.31 19.48 -2.68
CA LEU A 339 6.28 19.95 -3.58
C LEU A 339 5.13 18.94 -3.68
N ASN A 340 5.43 17.64 -3.73
CA ASN A 340 4.43 16.57 -3.66
C ASN A 340 3.62 16.64 -2.38
N LEU A 341 4.29 16.77 -1.24
CA LEU A 341 3.63 16.90 0.06
C LEU A 341 2.69 18.12 0.12
N VAL A 342 3.12 19.26 -0.45
CA VAL A 342 2.34 20.48 -0.51
C VAL A 342 1.12 20.34 -1.44
N ILE A 343 1.30 19.79 -2.64
CA ILE A 343 0.22 19.67 -3.65
C ILE A 343 -0.82 18.63 -3.23
N THR A 344 -0.39 17.55 -2.58
CA THR A 344 -1.27 16.46 -2.13
C THR A 344 -2.03 16.81 -0.85
N ALA A 345 -1.63 17.87 -0.13
CA ALA A 345 -2.31 18.28 1.09
C ALA A 345 -3.80 18.60 0.85
N PRO A 346 -4.70 18.24 1.79
CA PRO A 346 -6.15 18.40 1.61
C PRO A 346 -6.59 19.87 1.54
N ASN A 347 -5.82 20.78 2.17
CA ASN A 347 -6.13 22.21 2.24
C ASN A 347 -5.39 23.07 1.19
N PHE A 348 -4.61 22.44 0.29
CA PHE A 348 -3.86 23.17 -0.73
C PHE A 348 -4.79 23.66 -1.85
N LYS A 349 -4.69 24.95 -2.18
CA LYS A 349 -5.40 25.61 -3.28
C LYS A 349 -4.39 26.29 -4.19
N ARG A 350 -4.50 26.11 -5.52
CA ARG A 350 -3.59 26.74 -6.50
C ARG A 350 -3.74 28.28 -6.48
N SER A 351 -4.93 28.78 -6.20
CA SER A 351 -5.30 30.19 -5.99
C SER A 351 -4.62 30.85 -4.79
N SER A 352 -4.08 30.08 -3.85
CA SER A 352 -3.27 30.62 -2.74
C SER A 352 -1.85 31.02 -3.17
N LEU A 353 -1.47 30.71 -4.41
CA LEU A 353 -0.14 30.96 -4.96
C LEU A 353 -0.10 32.26 -5.76
N LYS A 354 1.00 33.00 -5.64
CA LYS A 354 1.27 34.16 -6.50
C LYS A 354 1.51 33.67 -7.93
N ALA A 355 0.86 34.30 -8.91
CA ALA A 355 0.95 33.92 -10.33
C ALA A 355 2.40 33.83 -10.85
N GLU A 356 3.29 34.72 -10.40
CA GLU A 356 4.71 34.73 -10.76
C GLU A 356 5.46 33.46 -10.30
N VAL A 357 5.14 32.95 -9.10
CA VAL A 357 5.80 31.78 -8.52
C VAL A 357 5.26 30.49 -9.15
N LEU A 358 3.97 30.48 -9.48
CA LEU A 358 3.34 29.38 -10.20
C LEU A 358 3.93 29.20 -11.61
N GLN A 359 4.12 30.29 -12.34
CA GLN A 359 4.72 30.26 -13.67
C GLN A 359 6.20 29.82 -13.63
N SER A 360 6.95 30.26 -12.62
CA SER A 360 8.32 29.80 -12.36
C SER A 360 8.37 28.29 -12.08
N LEU A 361 7.44 27.79 -11.28
CA LEU A 361 7.35 26.38 -10.91
C LEU A 361 6.92 25.48 -12.08
N GLU A 362 5.96 25.90 -12.90
CA GLU A 362 5.54 25.17 -14.10
C GLU A 362 6.69 25.09 -15.12
N THR A 363 7.43 26.17 -15.30
CA THR A 363 8.62 26.21 -16.17
C THR A 363 9.68 25.24 -15.67
N SER A 364 9.91 25.22 -14.35
CA SER A 364 10.90 24.37 -13.70
C SER A 364 10.55 22.88 -13.74
N LEU A 365 9.29 22.53 -13.50
CA LEU A 365 8.81 21.16 -13.65
C LEU A 365 8.83 20.69 -15.11
N ASP A 366 8.56 21.57 -16.07
CA ASP A 366 8.66 21.24 -17.50
C ASP A 366 10.11 20.97 -17.91
N ILE A 367 11.07 21.81 -17.46
CA ILE A 367 12.50 21.58 -17.66
C ILE A 367 12.94 20.23 -17.06
N LEU A 368 12.54 19.94 -15.82
CA LEU A 368 12.89 18.68 -15.15
C LEU A 368 12.22 17.46 -15.78
N SER A 369 11.00 17.60 -16.28
CA SER A 369 10.28 16.52 -16.98
C SER A 369 10.95 16.12 -18.31
N LYS A 370 11.64 17.07 -18.95
CA LYS A 370 12.37 16.90 -20.22
C LYS A 370 13.85 16.57 -20.02
N SER A 371 14.36 16.68 -18.81
CA SER A 371 15.74 16.32 -18.48
C SER A 371 15.93 14.79 -18.48
N GLU A 372 17.09 14.32 -18.93
CA GLU A 372 17.50 12.90 -18.93
C GLU A 372 17.85 12.36 -17.51
N ARG A 373 17.43 13.05 -16.44
CA ARG A 373 17.68 12.63 -15.05
C ARG A 373 16.67 11.55 -14.67
N SER A 374 17.09 10.29 -14.73
CA SER A 374 16.26 9.08 -14.61
C SER A 374 15.40 9.01 -13.35
N GLU A 375 15.85 9.57 -12.22
CA GLU A 375 15.14 9.45 -10.93
C GLU A 375 14.12 10.57 -10.69
N VAL A 376 14.36 11.75 -11.26
CA VAL A 376 13.64 13.00 -10.94
C VAL A 376 12.59 13.37 -12.01
N SER A 377 12.83 12.98 -13.26
CA SER A 377 11.91 13.18 -14.40
C SER A 377 10.50 12.60 -14.20
N PRO A 378 10.31 11.34 -13.73
CA PRO A 378 8.96 10.79 -13.56
C PRO A 378 8.17 11.50 -12.45
N THR A 379 8.84 11.85 -11.34
CA THR A 379 8.23 12.62 -10.25
C THR A 379 7.84 14.02 -10.70
N ALA A 380 8.67 14.70 -11.50
CA ALA A 380 8.35 16.01 -12.06
C ALA A 380 7.11 15.95 -12.97
N LYS A 381 7.01 14.95 -13.87
CA LYS A 381 5.85 14.72 -14.73
C LYS A 381 4.57 14.50 -13.92
N ASN A 382 4.63 13.67 -12.88
CA ASN A 382 3.50 13.41 -12.00
C ASN A 382 3.05 14.66 -11.25
N LEU A 383 3.98 15.48 -10.78
CA LEU A 383 3.67 16.73 -10.08
C LEU A 383 3.07 17.79 -11.01
N THR A 384 3.57 17.91 -12.24
CA THR A 384 2.96 18.75 -13.28
C THR A 384 1.51 18.33 -13.54
N LEU A 385 1.26 17.03 -13.63
CA LEU A 385 -0.06 16.49 -13.86
C LEU A 385 -0.99 16.74 -12.66
N LEU A 386 -0.52 16.54 -11.43
CA LEU A 386 -1.27 16.80 -10.19
C LEU A 386 -1.62 18.29 -10.03
N LEU A 387 -0.71 19.21 -10.39
CA LEU A 387 -0.99 20.64 -10.38
C LEU A 387 -2.08 21.05 -11.37
N ARG A 388 -2.10 20.44 -12.56
CA ARG A 388 -3.14 20.67 -13.57
C ARG A 388 -4.49 20.06 -13.17
N TYR A 389 -4.50 18.88 -12.54
CA TYR A 389 -5.74 18.30 -12.03
C TYR A 389 -6.30 19.07 -10.84
N ARG A 390 -5.45 19.61 -9.96
CA ARG A 390 -5.88 20.49 -8.86
C ARG A 390 -6.36 21.85 -9.35
N GLU A 391 -5.85 22.35 -10.47
CA GLU A 391 -6.38 23.53 -11.16
C GLU A 391 -7.83 23.34 -11.63
N ALA A 392 -8.15 22.15 -12.16
CA ALA A 392 -9.52 21.78 -12.51
C ALA A 392 -10.46 21.62 -11.28
N ILE A 393 -9.92 21.65 -10.06
CA ILE A 393 -10.65 21.51 -8.79
C ILE A 393 -10.64 22.86 -8.00
N ASP A 394 -9.94 23.89 -8.45
CA ASP A 394 -9.81 25.16 -7.74
C ASP A 394 -11.11 26.01 -7.88
N PRO A 395 -11.75 26.42 -6.77
CA PRO A 395 -13.10 27.00 -6.76
C PRO A 395 -13.06 28.52 -7.03
N ALA A 396 -12.43 28.92 -8.12
CA ALA A 396 -12.48 30.30 -8.63
C ALA A 396 -13.60 30.50 -9.66
N GLU A 397 -14.34 29.44 -10.00
CA GLU A 397 -15.67 29.56 -10.60
C GLU A 397 -16.70 29.55 -9.46
N GLU A 398 -17.54 30.58 -9.39
CA GLU A 398 -18.62 30.75 -8.41
C GLU A 398 -19.76 29.72 -8.54
N ASP A 399 -19.51 28.54 -9.09
CA ASP A 399 -20.38 27.37 -8.99
C ASP A 399 -19.81 26.41 -7.96
N ALA A 400 -20.04 26.72 -6.69
CA ALA A 400 -19.89 25.73 -5.63
C ALA A 400 -20.65 24.47 -6.02
N PHE A 401 -20.00 23.30 -5.92
CA PHE A 401 -20.69 22.01 -5.80
C PHE A 401 -21.48 22.02 -4.48
N VAL A 402 -22.60 22.75 -4.47
CA VAL A 402 -23.74 22.38 -3.66
C VAL A 402 -24.12 21.02 -4.23
N PRO A 403 -23.96 19.92 -3.47
CA PRO A 403 -24.44 18.65 -3.97
C PRO A 403 -25.90 18.87 -4.30
N THR A 404 -26.28 18.65 -5.56
CA THR A 404 -27.68 18.80 -5.98
C THR A 404 -28.54 18.02 -4.99
N ASP A 405 -29.75 18.46 -4.64
CA ASP A 405 -30.60 17.73 -3.68
C ASP A 405 -30.66 16.23 -4.02
N ARG A 406 -30.69 15.91 -5.31
CA ARG A 406 -30.55 14.55 -5.87
C ARG A 406 -29.28 13.80 -5.42
N GLN A 407 -28.11 14.43 -5.43
CA GLN A 407 -26.86 13.81 -4.96
C GLN A 407 -26.84 13.60 -3.44
N VAL A 408 -27.51 14.46 -2.68
CA VAL A 408 -27.70 14.26 -1.23
C VAL A 408 -28.64 13.07 -0.98
N GLU A 409 -29.73 12.97 -1.73
CA GLU A 409 -30.66 11.84 -1.69
C GLU A 409 -30.00 10.53 -2.10
N ASP A 410 -29.21 10.54 -3.19
CA ASP A 410 -28.46 9.37 -3.65
C ASP A 410 -27.45 8.90 -2.58
N ARG A 411 -26.75 9.83 -1.91
CA ARG A 411 -25.85 9.50 -0.79
C ARG A 411 -26.58 8.90 0.41
N ARG A 412 -27.78 9.41 0.74
CA ARG A 412 -28.61 8.83 1.81
C ARG A 412 -29.08 7.42 1.44
N THR A 413 -29.52 7.25 0.20
CA THR A 413 -29.98 5.96 -0.35
C THR A 413 -28.85 4.94 -0.35
N TYR A 414 -27.64 5.33 -0.76
CA TYR A 414 -26.46 4.47 -0.74
C TYR A 414 -26.08 4.04 0.67
N LYS A 415 -26.08 4.96 1.64
CA LYS A 415 -25.81 4.64 3.05
C LYS A 415 -26.85 3.66 3.61
N LEU A 416 -28.12 3.89 3.33
CA LEU A 416 -29.20 2.98 3.75
C LEU A 416 -29.04 1.59 3.12
N ALA A 417 -28.68 1.54 1.83
CA ALA A 417 -28.45 0.29 1.13
C ALA A 417 -27.28 -0.52 1.75
N LEU A 418 -26.17 0.15 2.06
CA LEU A 418 -25.03 -0.47 2.74
C LEU A 418 -25.40 -0.98 4.13
N GLU A 419 -26.21 -0.24 4.88
CA GLU A 419 -26.69 -0.66 6.20
C GLU A 419 -27.53 -1.94 6.10
N TYR A 420 -28.46 -2.00 5.15
CA TYR A 420 -29.29 -3.18 4.92
C TYR A 420 -28.50 -4.42 4.51
N ILE A 421 -27.41 -4.25 3.75
CA ILE A 421 -26.58 -5.35 3.23
C ILE A 421 -25.57 -5.84 4.27
N THR A 422 -24.91 -4.93 4.99
CA THR A 422 -23.74 -5.27 5.83
C THR A 422 -24.10 -5.67 7.27
N GLN A 423 -25.31 -5.37 7.74
CA GLN A 423 -25.77 -5.81 9.05
C GLN A 423 -26.07 -7.33 9.03
N ALA A 424 -25.30 -8.08 9.82
CA ALA A 424 -25.40 -9.54 9.92
C ALA A 424 -26.79 -10.03 10.35
N ASP A 425 -27.49 -9.26 11.18
CA ASP A 425 -28.80 -9.62 11.73
C ASP A 425 -29.98 -9.43 10.75
N ASN A 426 -29.74 -8.81 9.59
CA ASN A 426 -30.81 -8.55 8.63
C ASN A 426 -31.19 -9.84 7.87
N PRO A 427 -32.50 -10.19 7.81
CA PRO A 427 -32.94 -11.35 7.05
C PRO A 427 -32.77 -11.13 5.54
N PRO A 428 -32.70 -12.22 4.73
CA PRO A 428 -32.45 -12.14 3.29
C PRO A 428 -33.36 -11.18 2.51
N PRO A 429 -34.67 -11.02 2.84
CA PRO A 429 -35.51 -10.02 2.18
C PRO A 429 -35.04 -8.58 2.39
N ILE A 430 -34.54 -8.23 3.59
CA ILE A 430 -34.05 -6.86 3.88
C ILE A 430 -32.73 -6.61 3.14
N ARG A 431 -31.81 -7.58 3.16
CA ARG A 431 -30.57 -7.48 2.37
C ARG A 431 -30.86 -7.36 0.87
N SER A 432 -31.87 -8.10 0.38
CA SER A 432 -32.32 -7.97 -0.99
C SER A 432 -32.85 -6.56 -1.27
N GLU A 433 -33.62 -5.96 -0.37
CA GLU A 433 -34.11 -4.60 -0.55
C GLU A 433 -32.97 -3.58 -0.59
N GLY A 434 -31.92 -3.75 0.23
CA GLY A 434 -30.67 -3.01 0.10
C GLY A 434 -30.06 -3.12 -1.31
N LEU A 435 -30.03 -4.33 -1.88
CA LEU A 435 -29.59 -4.55 -3.28
C LEU A 435 -30.52 -3.89 -4.32
N ASN A 436 -31.82 -3.73 -4.05
CA ASN A 436 -32.74 -2.96 -4.91
C ASN A 436 -32.36 -1.48 -4.93
N LEU A 437 -32.02 -0.93 -3.77
CA LEU A 437 -31.59 0.46 -3.65
C LEU A 437 -30.30 0.69 -4.45
N ILE A 438 -29.32 -0.23 -4.38
CA ILE A 438 -28.12 -0.16 -5.23
C ILE A 438 -28.49 -0.28 -6.71
N SER A 439 -29.40 -1.20 -7.08
CA SER A 439 -29.90 -1.31 -8.46
C SER A 439 -30.45 0.02 -8.99
N GLY A 440 -31.25 0.72 -8.17
CA GLY A 440 -31.80 2.03 -8.50
C GLY A 440 -30.71 3.08 -8.73
N LEU A 441 -29.66 3.09 -7.91
CA LEU A 441 -28.51 3.99 -8.05
C LEU A 441 -27.65 3.68 -9.29
N VAL A 442 -27.49 2.40 -9.63
CA VAL A 442 -26.78 1.97 -10.86
C VAL A 442 -27.59 2.37 -12.10
N ALA A 443 -28.90 2.15 -12.08
CA ALA A 443 -29.79 2.54 -13.18
C ALA A 443 -29.84 4.06 -13.40
N SER A 444 -29.73 4.85 -12.32
CA SER A 444 -29.74 6.31 -12.37
C SER A 444 -28.39 6.94 -12.71
N ASN A 445 -27.33 6.13 -12.94
CA ASN A 445 -25.95 6.56 -13.15
C ASN A 445 -25.49 7.55 -12.06
N SER A 446 -25.75 7.24 -10.80
CA SER A 446 -25.35 8.11 -9.70
C SER A 446 -23.84 8.13 -9.53
N ASN A 447 -23.25 9.33 -9.53
CA ASN A 447 -21.81 9.54 -9.29
C ASN A 447 -21.38 9.21 -7.85
N VAL A 448 -22.32 8.80 -6.98
CA VAL A 448 -22.05 8.37 -5.60
C VAL A 448 -21.47 6.96 -5.55
N LEU A 449 -21.74 6.14 -6.56
CA LEU A 449 -21.28 4.75 -6.59
C LEU A 449 -19.81 4.65 -7.00
N ASP A 450 -18.98 4.14 -6.10
CA ASP A 450 -17.67 3.61 -6.47
C ASP A 450 -17.86 2.23 -7.11
N VAL A 451 -17.60 2.15 -8.42
CA VAL A 451 -17.75 0.93 -9.23
C VAL A 451 -16.90 -0.20 -8.68
N GLN A 452 -15.66 0.07 -8.25
CA GLN A 452 -14.74 -0.98 -7.77
C GLN A 452 -15.19 -1.51 -6.41
N ALA A 453 -15.53 -0.62 -5.47
CA ALA A 453 -16.06 -1.04 -4.18
C ALA A 453 -17.38 -1.82 -4.31
N THR A 454 -18.23 -1.42 -5.26
CA THR A 454 -19.50 -2.12 -5.54
C THR A 454 -19.26 -3.51 -6.13
N LEU A 455 -18.29 -3.66 -7.04
CA LEU A 455 -17.89 -4.96 -7.59
C LEU A 455 -17.40 -5.90 -6.48
N VAL A 456 -16.51 -5.42 -5.60
CA VAL A 456 -15.99 -6.21 -4.47
C VAL A 456 -17.12 -6.65 -3.53
N LEU A 457 -18.08 -5.76 -3.23
CA LEU A 457 -19.25 -6.08 -2.41
C LEU A 457 -20.13 -7.15 -3.08
N PHE A 458 -20.36 -7.05 -4.39
CA PHE A 458 -21.14 -8.05 -5.11
C PHE A 458 -20.43 -9.40 -5.15
N SER A 459 -19.11 -9.40 -5.36
CA SER A 459 -18.28 -10.60 -5.31
C SER A 459 -18.34 -11.26 -3.94
N SER A 460 -18.21 -10.50 -2.84
CA SER A 460 -18.30 -11.07 -1.49
C SER A 460 -19.67 -11.69 -1.22
N LEU A 461 -20.75 -11.04 -1.64
CA LEU A 461 -22.09 -11.56 -1.43
C LEU A 461 -22.42 -12.77 -2.34
N LEU A 462 -21.80 -12.89 -3.52
CA LEU A 462 -21.98 -14.04 -4.41
C LEU A 462 -21.24 -15.30 -3.88
N GLN A 463 -20.17 -15.08 -3.10
CA GLN A 463 -19.47 -16.14 -2.38
C GLN A 463 -20.32 -16.71 -1.23
N ASP A 464 -21.24 -15.92 -0.65
CA ASP A 464 -22.12 -16.38 0.41
C ASP A 464 -23.16 -17.40 -0.07
N SER A 465 -23.59 -18.31 0.81
CA SER A 465 -24.43 -19.46 0.44
C SER A 465 -25.94 -19.16 0.29
N GLU A 466 -26.34 -17.89 0.16
CA GLU A 466 -27.77 -17.51 0.12
C GLU A 466 -28.30 -17.37 -1.32
N ASP A 467 -28.91 -18.44 -1.86
CA ASP A 467 -29.39 -18.52 -3.26
C ASP A 467 -30.34 -17.39 -3.68
N PHE A 468 -31.19 -16.92 -2.76
CA PHE A 468 -32.12 -15.82 -3.01
C PHE A 468 -31.39 -14.50 -3.31
N ILE A 469 -30.24 -14.28 -2.67
CA ILE A 469 -29.41 -13.10 -2.87
C ILE A 469 -28.56 -13.26 -4.15
N ASN A 470 -28.07 -14.47 -4.43
CA ASN A 470 -27.25 -14.76 -5.61
C ASN A 470 -27.94 -14.36 -6.92
N LEU A 471 -29.20 -14.75 -7.13
CA LEU A 471 -29.96 -14.38 -8.34
C LEU A 471 -30.13 -12.86 -8.50
N ARG A 472 -30.22 -12.14 -7.39
CA ARG A 472 -30.30 -10.67 -7.37
C ARG A 472 -28.96 -10.05 -7.79
N ILE A 473 -27.87 -10.55 -7.22
CA ILE A 473 -26.51 -10.07 -7.50
C ILE A 473 -26.14 -10.31 -8.96
N VAL A 474 -26.47 -11.48 -9.52
CA VAL A 474 -26.22 -11.75 -10.95
C VAL A 474 -26.93 -10.70 -11.82
N LYS A 475 -28.18 -10.35 -11.52
CA LYS A 475 -28.90 -9.27 -12.22
C LYS A 475 -28.21 -7.90 -12.08
N LEU A 476 -27.60 -7.61 -10.93
CA LEU A 476 -26.83 -6.38 -10.72
C LEU A 476 -25.53 -6.37 -11.53
N PHE A 477 -24.81 -7.50 -11.61
CA PHE A 477 -23.65 -7.63 -12.48
C PHE A 477 -24.02 -7.40 -13.95
N ILE A 478 -25.15 -7.93 -14.41
CA ILE A 478 -25.68 -7.68 -15.77
C ILE A 478 -25.94 -6.18 -16.01
N GLN A 479 -26.59 -5.50 -15.05
CA GLN A 479 -26.83 -4.06 -15.14
C GLN A 479 -25.52 -3.26 -15.17
N LEU A 480 -24.58 -3.61 -14.29
CA LEU A 480 -23.29 -2.93 -14.18
C LEU A 480 -22.43 -3.18 -15.42
N ALA A 481 -22.43 -4.39 -15.98
CA ALA A 481 -21.71 -4.74 -17.20
C ALA A 481 -22.19 -3.92 -18.41
N SER A 482 -23.47 -3.54 -18.47
CA SER A 482 -23.97 -2.67 -19.55
C SER A 482 -23.35 -1.26 -19.53
N LYS A 483 -22.78 -0.83 -18.40
CA LYS A 483 -22.13 0.48 -18.23
C LYS A 483 -20.61 0.37 -18.14
N HIS A 484 -20.12 -0.64 -17.42
CA HIS A 484 -18.70 -0.88 -17.12
C HIS A 484 -18.29 -2.31 -17.52
N PRO A 485 -18.34 -2.67 -18.82
CA PRO A 485 -18.17 -4.03 -19.27
C PRO A 485 -16.78 -4.60 -18.94
N LYS A 486 -15.72 -3.80 -19.08
CA LYS A 486 -14.33 -4.23 -18.78
C LYS A 486 -14.14 -4.59 -17.30
N ALA A 487 -14.59 -3.73 -16.39
CA ALA A 487 -14.40 -3.94 -14.95
C ALA A 487 -15.21 -5.13 -14.44
N THR A 488 -16.49 -5.22 -14.84
CA THR A 488 -17.37 -6.31 -14.42
C THR A 488 -16.90 -7.67 -14.94
N THR A 489 -16.53 -7.75 -16.23
CA THR A 489 -16.04 -9.02 -16.80
C THR A 489 -14.72 -9.45 -16.18
N GLN A 490 -13.81 -8.50 -15.91
CA GLN A 490 -12.55 -8.80 -15.25
C GLN A 490 -12.75 -9.33 -13.83
N GLU A 491 -13.58 -8.69 -13.02
CA GLU A 491 -13.89 -9.14 -11.65
C GLU A 491 -14.45 -10.58 -11.66
N LEU A 492 -15.48 -10.84 -12.48
CA LEU A 492 -16.08 -12.18 -12.58
C LEU A 492 -15.07 -13.23 -13.06
N LEU A 493 -14.20 -12.86 -14.01
CA LEU A 493 -13.20 -13.76 -14.58
C LEU A 493 -12.09 -14.11 -13.59
N GLU A 494 -11.67 -13.15 -12.74
CA GLU A 494 -10.66 -13.36 -11.71
C GLU A 494 -11.13 -14.34 -10.64
N HIS A 495 -12.38 -14.21 -10.16
CA HIS A 495 -12.99 -15.16 -9.22
C HIS A 495 -13.33 -16.50 -9.86
N TYR A 496 -13.66 -16.54 -11.16
CA TYR A 496 -13.88 -17.79 -11.88
C TYR A 496 -12.58 -18.59 -12.07
N LEU A 497 -11.50 -17.91 -12.47
CA LEU A 497 -10.18 -18.52 -12.64
C LEU A 497 -9.62 -18.97 -11.30
N ASP A 498 -9.81 -18.17 -10.24
CA ASP A 498 -9.28 -18.37 -8.90
C ASP A 498 -7.84 -18.88 -8.93
N ALA A 499 -6.91 -17.97 -9.27
CA ALA A 499 -5.52 -18.32 -9.47
C ALA A 499 -4.82 -18.86 -8.20
N LYS A 500 -5.48 -18.93 -7.04
CA LYS A 500 -4.93 -19.57 -5.83
C LYS A 500 -5.72 -20.81 -5.42
N GLU A 501 -6.78 -21.17 -6.14
CA GLU A 501 -7.71 -22.28 -5.82
C GLU A 501 -8.17 -22.23 -4.35
N THR A 502 -8.51 -21.02 -3.91
CA THR A 502 -8.95 -20.75 -2.54
C THR A 502 -10.45 -20.99 -2.34
N SER A 503 -11.23 -20.91 -3.42
CA SER A 503 -12.68 -21.03 -3.44
C SER A 503 -13.12 -22.45 -3.79
N THR A 504 -14.30 -22.83 -3.30
CA THR A 504 -14.90 -24.12 -3.66
C THR A 504 -15.36 -24.12 -5.12
N THR A 505 -15.47 -25.32 -5.71
CA THR A 505 -15.99 -25.49 -7.08
C THR A 505 -17.36 -24.83 -7.25
N ASP A 506 -18.26 -24.95 -6.26
CA ASP A 506 -19.61 -24.40 -6.35
C ASP A 506 -19.61 -22.86 -6.41
N VAL A 507 -18.75 -22.20 -5.62
CA VAL A 507 -18.57 -20.75 -5.67
C VAL A 507 -18.04 -20.33 -7.04
N ARG A 508 -17.01 -21.00 -7.56
CA ARG A 508 -16.47 -20.72 -8.89
C ARG A 508 -17.52 -20.92 -9.98
N LEU A 509 -18.34 -21.96 -9.88
CA LEU A 509 -19.44 -22.20 -10.84
C LEU A 509 -20.50 -21.09 -10.80
N ARG A 510 -20.81 -20.48 -9.64
CA ARG A 510 -21.70 -19.32 -9.56
C ARG A 510 -21.14 -18.10 -10.29
N PHE A 511 -19.84 -17.84 -10.16
CA PHE A 511 -19.18 -16.80 -10.97
C PHE A 511 -19.22 -17.14 -12.46
N GLY A 512 -19.13 -18.43 -12.82
CA GLY A 512 -19.31 -18.91 -14.19
C GLY A 512 -20.71 -18.64 -14.73
N GLU A 513 -21.75 -18.91 -13.94
CA GLU A 513 -23.14 -18.61 -14.29
C GLU A 513 -23.37 -17.09 -14.47
N ALA A 514 -22.84 -16.28 -13.56
CA ALA A 514 -22.88 -14.82 -13.68
C ALA A 514 -22.18 -14.34 -14.97
N LEU A 515 -21.03 -14.93 -15.29
CA LEU A 515 -20.26 -14.60 -16.49
C LEU A 515 -21.03 -14.95 -17.77
N VAL A 516 -21.72 -16.10 -17.82
CA VAL A 516 -22.59 -16.47 -18.96
C VAL A 516 -23.64 -15.40 -19.21
N GLN A 517 -24.40 -15.03 -18.18
CA GLN A 517 -25.49 -14.05 -18.33
C GLN A 517 -24.97 -12.65 -18.69
N VAL A 518 -23.78 -12.28 -18.20
CA VAL A 518 -23.11 -11.04 -18.61
C VAL A 518 -22.70 -11.08 -20.08
N ILE A 519 -22.11 -12.18 -20.56
CA ILE A 519 -21.73 -12.33 -21.98
C ILE A 519 -22.97 -12.23 -22.87
N GLU A 520 -24.03 -12.98 -22.58
CA GLU A 520 -25.29 -12.93 -23.34
C GLU A 520 -25.87 -11.51 -23.37
N ARG A 521 -25.79 -10.78 -22.26
CA ARG A 521 -26.28 -9.39 -22.19
C ARG A 521 -25.43 -8.43 -23.03
N LEU A 522 -24.12 -8.61 -23.05
CA LEU A 522 -23.22 -7.77 -23.83
C LEU A 522 -23.51 -7.92 -25.33
N GLY A 523 -23.94 -9.10 -25.78
CA GLY A 523 -24.31 -9.32 -27.18
C GLY A 523 -23.16 -8.95 -28.11
N GLU A 524 -23.43 -8.09 -29.09
CA GLU A 524 -22.41 -7.62 -30.05
C GLU A 524 -21.30 -6.77 -29.43
N THR A 525 -21.49 -6.23 -28.22
CA THR A 525 -20.44 -5.50 -27.49
C THR A 525 -19.38 -6.42 -26.88
N PHE A 526 -19.63 -7.74 -26.85
CA PHE A 526 -18.63 -8.74 -26.52
C PHE A 526 -17.65 -8.89 -27.69
N ALA A 527 -16.67 -7.99 -27.78
CA ALA A 527 -15.65 -7.96 -28.82
C ALA A 527 -14.33 -7.37 -28.31
N GLY A 528 -13.24 -7.55 -29.08
CA GLY A 528 -11.92 -6.99 -28.78
C GLY A 528 -11.31 -7.60 -27.52
N ASP A 529 -10.62 -6.77 -26.71
CA ASP A 529 -9.87 -7.22 -25.53
C ASP A 529 -10.71 -8.04 -24.54
N ILE A 530 -11.99 -7.68 -24.38
CA ILE A 530 -12.90 -8.36 -23.44
C ILE A 530 -13.14 -9.79 -23.90
N ALA A 531 -13.52 -9.96 -25.17
CA ALA A 531 -13.80 -11.27 -25.74
C ALA A 531 -12.54 -12.14 -25.80
N LYS A 532 -11.39 -11.54 -26.16
CA LYS A 532 -10.09 -12.21 -26.19
C LYS A 532 -9.69 -12.75 -24.82
N ARG A 533 -9.67 -11.89 -23.78
CA ARG A 533 -9.23 -12.28 -22.43
C ARG A 533 -10.15 -13.30 -21.76
N VAL A 534 -11.48 -13.15 -21.94
CA VAL A 534 -12.45 -14.15 -21.46
C VAL A 534 -12.21 -15.48 -22.15
N SER A 535 -12.08 -15.49 -23.48
CA SER A 535 -11.85 -16.70 -24.27
C SER A 535 -10.55 -17.42 -23.92
N GLU A 536 -9.44 -16.69 -23.82
CA GLU A 536 -8.13 -17.24 -23.41
C GLU A 536 -8.20 -17.91 -22.05
N THR A 537 -8.88 -17.26 -21.09
CA THR A 537 -9.02 -17.79 -19.74
C THR A 537 -9.91 -19.04 -19.70
N LEU A 538 -11.04 -19.04 -20.44
CA LEU A 538 -11.93 -20.20 -20.55
C LEU A 538 -11.22 -21.39 -21.20
N LEU A 539 -10.46 -21.15 -22.28
CA LEU A 539 -9.68 -22.19 -22.96
C LEU A 539 -8.52 -22.70 -22.09
N SER A 540 -7.88 -21.82 -21.30
CA SER A 540 -6.87 -22.21 -20.31
C SER A 540 -7.47 -23.16 -19.27
N ILE A 541 -8.63 -22.83 -18.67
CA ILE A 541 -9.31 -23.69 -17.68
C ILE A 541 -9.74 -25.01 -18.32
N ALA A 542 -10.38 -24.98 -19.49
CA ALA A 542 -10.81 -26.19 -20.20
C ALA A 542 -9.64 -27.11 -20.60
N GLY A 543 -8.49 -26.52 -20.93
CA GLY A 543 -7.27 -27.20 -21.38
C GLY A 543 -6.46 -27.89 -20.28
N ARG A 544 -6.68 -27.57 -19.00
CA ARG A 544 -5.95 -28.16 -17.86
C ARG A 544 -6.30 -29.64 -17.67
N ARG A 545 -5.50 -30.52 -18.27
CA ARG A 545 -5.63 -31.98 -18.13
C ARG A 545 -4.97 -32.46 -16.85
N GLY A 546 -5.54 -33.51 -16.27
CA GLY A 546 -4.93 -34.13 -15.10
C GLY A 546 -3.54 -34.71 -15.35
N HIS A 547 -2.67 -34.51 -14.36
CA HIS A 547 -1.24 -34.86 -14.35
C HIS A 547 -0.95 -36.23 -14.99
N ARG A 548 -0.17 -36.21 -16.09
CA ARG A 548 0.35 -37.41 -16.76
C ARG A 548 1.87 -37.51 -16.57
N PRO A 549 2.36 -38.28 -15.58
CA PRO A 549 3.79 -38.36 -15.26
C PRO A 549 4.63 -38.90 -16.43
N LYS A 550 4.05 -39.72 -17.31
CA LYS A 550 4.75 -40.25 -18.50
C LYS A 550 4.94 -39.21 -19.61
N THR A 551 4.01 -38.27 -19.74
CA THR A 551 4.09 -37.22 -20.77
C THR A 551 5.04 -36.13 -20.32
N GLU A 552 4.98 -35.73 -19.05
CA GLU A 552 5.92 -34.78 -18.43
C GLU A 552 7.36 -35.32 -18.44
N ALA A 553 7.57 -36.61 -18.14
CA ALA A 553 8.89 -37.21 -18.23
C ALA A 553 9.45 -37.25 -19.67
N LYS A 554 8.58 -37.42 -20.67
CA LYS A 554 8.96 -37.40 -22.09
C LYS A 554 9.28 -35.98 -22.55
N GLN A 555 8.44 -35.01 -22.20
CA GLN A 555 8.65 -33.60 -22.53
C GLN A 555 9.85 -33.01 -21.82
N GLY A 556 10.05 -33.32 -20.53
CA GLY A 556 11.27 -32.92 -19.81
C GLY A 556 12.54 -33.53 -20.40
N ARG A 557 12.45 -34.74 -20.99
CA ARG A 557 13.57 -35.32 -21.75
C ARG A 557 13.81 -34.57 -23.06
N ASP A 558 12.74 -34.22 -23.78
CA ASP A 558 12.83 -33.48 -25.05
C ASP A 558 13.29 -32.03 -24.84
N GLN A 559 12.89 -31.39 -23.74
CA GLN A 559 13.33 -30.05 -23.34
C GLN A 559 14.81 -30.06 -22.95
N ARG A 560 15.25 -31.03 -22.14
CA ARG A 560 16.69 -31.23 -21.88
C ARG A 560 17.48 -31.46 -23.16
N LEU A 561 16.93 -32.19 -24.14
CA LEU A 561 17.57 -32.37 -25.44
C LEU A 561 17.63 -31.06 -26.24
N ARG A 562 16.59 -30.22 -26.18
CA ARG A 562 16.59 -28.88 -26.80
C ARG A 562 17.57 -27.94 -26.11
N ASP A 563 17.63 -27.93 -24.78
CA ASP A 563 18.58 -27.14 -24.01
C ASP A 563 20.02 -27.59 -24.29
N MET A 564 20.27 -28.90 -24.39
CA MET A 564 21.59 -29.40 -24.79
C MET A 564 21.95 -29.01 -26.22
N LYS A 565 20.99 -29.03 -27.16
CA LYS A 565 21.21 -28.57 -28.54
C LYS A 565 21.45 -27.06 -28.60
N LYS A 566 20.70 -26.27 -27.81
CA LYS A 566 20.84 -24.82 -27.72
C LYS A 566 22.19 -24.45 -27.14
N LYS A 567 22.58 -25.09 -26.04
CA LYS A 567 23.90 -24.93 -25.42
C LYS A 567 25.03 -25.36 -26.36
N GLN A 568 24.88 -26.46 -27.09
CA GLN A 568 25.85 -26.86 -28.13
C GLN A 568 25.93 -25.84 -29.27
N ALA A 569 24.82 -25.21 -29.65
CA ALA A 569 24.79 -24.16 -30.65
C ALA A 569 25.44 -22.87 -30.14
N GLU A 570 25.18 -22.46 -28.90
CA GLU A 570 25.81 -21.32 -28.21
C GLU A 570 27.34 -21.55 -28.06
N ASP A 571 27.75 -22.75 -27.66
CA ASP A 571 29.17 -23.14 -27.54
C ASP A 571 29.88 -23.17 -28.92
N ALA A 572 29.19 -23.62 -29.98
CA ALA A 572 29.72 -23.64 -31.34
C ALA A 572 29.77 -22.25 -31.99
N TRP A 573 28.87 -21.34 -31.58
CA TRP A 573 28.77 -19.98 -32.09
C TRP A 573 29.63 -18.97 -31.30
N GLY A 574 30.01 -19.31 -30.07
CA GLY A 574 30.87 -18.47 -29.22
C GLY A 574 30.12 -17.31 -28.55
N GLY A 575 28.81 -17.46 -28.33
CA GLY A 575 27.92 -16.45 -27.77
C GLY A 575 26.45 -16.78 -28.03
N ASP A 576 25.55 -15.87 -27.68
CA ASP A 576 24.12 -16.03 -27.98
C ASP A 576 23.92 -16.19 -29.49
N VAL A 577 23.34 -17.32 -29.89
CA VAL A 577 23.01 -17.60 -31.29
C VAL A 577 21.90 -16.62 -31.71
N PRO A 578 22.11 -15.79 -32.75
CA PRO A 578 21.08 -14.90 -33.25
C PRO A 578 19.81 -15.69 -33.57
N ASP A 579 18.68 -15.25 -32.99
CA ASP A 579 17.40 -15.88 -33.21
C ASP A 579 16.95 -15.58 -34.64
N LEU A 580 16.91 -16.59 -35.50
CA LEU A 580 16.44 -16.47 -36.88
C LEU A 580 14.90 -16.36 -36.97
N SER A 581 14.21 -16.12 -35.85
CA SER A 581 12.78 -15.84 -35.78
C SER A 581 12.39 -14.43 -36.25
N ASP A 582 13.37 -13.57 -36.54
CA ASP A 582 13.15 -12.22 -37.08
C ASP A 582 12.58 -12.21 -38.51
N ASP A 583 12.46 -13.37 -39.17
CA ASP A 583 11.77 -13.52 -40.47
C ASP A 583 10.25 -13.77 -40.35
N LEU A 584 9.71 -13.87 -39.13
CA LEU A 584 8.26 -14.00 -38.91
C LEU A 584 7.60 -12.62 -38.88
N THR A 585 6.49 -12.48 -39.59
CA THR A 585 5.69 -11.24 -39.53
C THR A 585 5.21 -10.97 -38.09
N GLU A 586 5.08 -9.69 -37.69
CA GLU A 586 4.60 -9.31 -36.34
C GLU A 586 3.30 -10.03 -35.95
N GLU A 587 2.42 -10.31 -36.92
CA GLU A 587 1.20 -11.08 -36.72
C GLU A 587 1.45 -12.55 -36.38
N GLU A 588 2.45 -13.19 -36.98
CA GLU A 588 2.83 -14.58 -36.71
C GLU A 588 3.56 -14.73 -35.37
N GLN A 589 4.32 -13.71 -34.96
CA GLN A 589 4.93 -13.65 -33.63
C GLN A 589 3.87 -13.57 -32.53
N VAL A 590 2.89 -12.67 -32.68
CA VAL A 590 1.76 -12.55 -31.74
C VAL A 590 0.93 -13.84 -31.71
N LYS A 591 0.69 -14.49 -32.86
CA LYS A 591 0.02 -15.80 -32.91
C LYS A 591 0.79 -16.88 -32.19
N ASN A 592 2.10 -16.97 -32.41
CA ASN A 592 2.96 -17.93 -31.73
C ASN A 592 3.01 -17.66 -30.23
N GLU A 593 3.05 -16.40 -29.79
CA GLU A 593 3.05 -16.01 -28.39
C GLU A 593 1.74 -16.41 -27.69
N ILE A 594 0.58 -16.13 -28.31
CA ILE A 594 -0.74 -16.56 -27.83
C ILE A 594 -0.81 -18.09 -27.75
N LEU A 595 -0.34 -18.80 -28.79
CA LEU A 595 -0.28 -20.26 -28.80
C LEU A 595 0.63 -20.79 -27.69
N THR A 596 1.80 -20.17 -27.47
CA THR A 596 2.70 -20.58 -26.37
C THR A 596 2.10 -20.33 -25.01
N GLN A 597 1.41 -19.20 -24.79
CA GLN A 597 0.78 -18.89 -23.50
C GLN A 597 -0.40 -19.84 -23.20
N ILE A 598 -1.15 -20.23 -24.24
CA ILE A 598 -2.24 -21.21 -24.12
C ILE A 598 -1.68 -22.62 -23.89
N VAL A 599 -0.60 -22.99 -24.59
CA VAL A 599 0.09 -24.29 -24.43
C VAL A 599 0.80 -24.40 -23.08
N GLU A 600 1.44 -23.34 -22.58
CA GLU A 600 1.97 -23.27 -21.21
C GLU A 600 0.85 -23.36 -20.16
N GLY A 601 -0.33 -22.81 -20.48
CA GLY A 601 -1.56 -23.03 -19.71
C GLY A 601 -1.99 -24.51 -19.65
N TRP A 602 -1.62 -25.31 -20.66
CA TRP A 602 -1.79 -26.78 -20.66
C TRP A 602 -0.72 -27.52 -19.83
N GLU A 603 0.36 -26.83 -19.46
CA GLU A 603 1.53 -27.35 -18.71
C GLU A 603 1.58 -26.83 -17.25
N SER A 604 0.49 -26.25 -16.76
CA SER A 604 0.43 -25.70 -15.41
C SER A 604 0.92 -26.73 -14.37
N LYS A 605 1.89 -26.34 -13.54
CA LYS A 605 2.39 -27.13 -12.39
C LYS A 605 1.34 -27.33 -11.28
N ARG A 606 0.13 -26.77 -11.44
CA ARG A 606 -1.02 -26.96 -10.57
C ARG A 606 -1.73 -28.24 -11.02
N GLY A 607 -2.36 -28.96 -10.10
CA GLY A 607 -2.91 -30.30 -10.35
C GLY A 607 -3.96 -30.38 -11.46
N SER A 608 -4.64 -31.53 -11.55
CA SER A 608 -5.81 -31.68 -12.43
C SER A 608 -6.94 -30.75 -11.99
N GLU A 609 -7.41 -29.87 -12.88
CA GLU A 609 -8.62 -29.07 -12.62
C GLU A 609 -9.86 -29.98 -12.52
N ASP A 610 -10.84 -29.61 -11.70
CA ASP A 610 -12.12 -30.34 -11.57
C ASP A 610 -12.80 -30.44 -12.94
N VAL A 611 -13.23 -31.65 -13.31
CA VAL A 611 -13.90 -31.97 -14.56
C VAL A 611 -15.15 -31.09 -14.76
N ARG A 612 -15.82 -30.69 -13.67
CA ARG A 612 -16.96 -29.76 -13.68
C ARG A 612 -16.58 -28.34 -14.09
N MET A 613 -15.45 -27.82 -13.60
CA MET A 613 -14.94 -26.50 -14.00
C MET A 613 -14.54 -26.49 -15.47
N ARG A 614 -13.88 -27.55 -15.94
CA ARG A 614 -13.50 -27.69 -17.36
C ARG A 614 -14.73 -27.75 -18.27
N ALA A 615 -15.75 -28.51 -17.88
CA ALA A 615 -17.01 -28.60 -18.61
C ALA A 615 -17.73 -27.25 -18.63
N SER A 616 -17.82 -26.57 -17.48
CA SER A 616 -18.39 -25.23 -17.36
C SER A 616 -17.68 -24.24 -18.29
N ALA A 617 -16.35 -24.22 -18.31
CA ALA A 617 -15.58 -23.30 -19.13
C ALA A 617 -15.85 -23.48 -20.64
N LEU A 618 -15.95 -24.73 -21.10
CA LEU A 618 -16.38 -25.03 -22.48
C LEU A 618 -17.81 -24.58 -22.75
N SER A 619 -18.74 -24.80 -21.82
CA SER A 619 -20.12 -24.33 -21.96
C SER A 619 -20.22 -22.81 -22.03
N VAL A 620 -19.49 -22.07 -21.16
CA VAL A 620 -19.43 -20.60 -21.21
C VAL A 620 -18.83 -20.12 -22.53
N PHE A 621 -17.77 -20.77 -23.00
CA PHE A 621 -17.15 -20.44 -24.28
C PHE A 621 -18.12 -20.67 -25.46
N SER A 622 -18.88 -21.76 -25.44
CA SER A 622 -19.92 -22.04 -26.43
C SER A 622 -20.96 -20.92 -26.49
N VAL A 623 -21.40 -20.40 -25.35
CA VAL A 623 -22.34 -19.27 -25.31
C VAL A 623 -21.68 -18.00 -25.88
N GLY A 624 -20.39 -17.78 -25.60
CA GLY A 624 -19.62 -16.68 -26.21
C GLY A 624 -19.57 -16.76 -27.74
N LEU A 625 -19.38 -17.96 -28.31
CA LEU A 625 -19.42 -18.20 -29.75
C LEU A 625 -20.79 -17.85 -30.35
N GLU A 626 -21.87 -18.32 -29.73
CA GLU A 626 -23.24 -18.04 -30.18
C GLU A 626 -23.60 -16.56 -30.05
N THR A 627 -23.05 -15.87 -29.04
CA THR A 627 -23.29 -14.45 -28.79
C THR A 627 -22.60 -13.55 -29.83
N ASN A 628 -21.29 -13.70 -30.03
CA ASN A 628 -20.54 -12.90 -31.00
C ASN A 628 -19.24 -13.59 -31.46
N ILE A 629 -19.37 -14.58 -32.35
CA ILE A 629 -18.21 -15.25 -32.97
C ILE A 629 -17.22 -14.29 -33.65
N SER A 630 -17.69 -13.19 -34.26
CA SER A 630 -16.81 -12.19 -34.87
C SER A 630 -15.96 -11.42 -33.86
N GLY A 631 -16.45 -11.26 -32.63
CA GLY A 631 -15.75 -10.54 -31.57
C GLY A 631 -14.59 -11.32 -30.94
N ILE A 632 -14.64 -12.65 -30.98
CA ILE A 632 -13.61 -13.56 -30.44
C ILE A 632 -12.41 -13.67 -31.39
N GLY A 633 -12.68 -13.75 -32.69
CA GLY A 633 -11.65 -13.86 -33.74
C GLY A 633 -11.30 -15.31 -34.13
N PRO A 634 -10.70 -15.51 -35.32
CA PRO A 634 -10.49 -16.83 -35.93
C PRO A 634 -9.55 -17.74 -35.13
N ASP A 635 -8.46 -17.17 -34.59
CA ASP A 635 -7.38 -17.95 -33.97
C ASP A 635 -7.88 -18.70 -32.73
N LEU A 636 -8.58 -18.00 -31.83
CA LEU A 636 -9.14 -18.59 -30.61
C LEU A 636 -10.24 -19.62 -30.91
N VAL A 637 -11.03 -19.39 -31.96
CA VAL A 637 -12.05 -20.34 -32.41
C VAL A 637 -11.40 -21.62 -32.93
N SER A 638 -10.34 -21.51 -33.74
CA SER A 638 -9.59 -22.68 -34.24
C SER A 638 -9.01 -23.49 -33.08
N ILE A 639 -8.35 -22.82 -32.13
CA ILE A 639 -7.76 -23.45 -30.94
C ILE A 639 -8.85 -24.16 -30.11
N ALA A 640 -10.03 -23.56 -29.99
CA ALA A 640 -11.15 -24.16 -29.26
C ALA A 640 -11.67 -25.43 -29.94
N VAL A 641 -11.81 -25.43 -31.27
CA VAL A 641 -12.22 -26.62 -32.03
C VAL A 641 -11.18 -27.74 -31.89
N ASP A 642 -9.90 -27.42 -32.02
CA ASP A 642 -8.81 -28.40 -31.84
C ASP A 642 -8.80 -28.98 -30.42
N LEU A 643 -9.02 -28.14 -29.40
CA LEU A 643 -9.16 -28.58 -28.01
C LEU A 643 -10.34 -29.56 -27.86
N CYS A 644 -11.50 -29.24 -28.45
CA CYS A 644 -12.69 -30.09 -28.40
C CYS A 644 -12.46 -31.45 -29.09
N ILE A 645 -11.84 -31.47 -30.27
CA ILE A 645 -11.48 -32.71 -30.97
C ILE A 645 -10.56 -33.57 -30.10
N ASN A 646 -9.54 -32.95 -29.48
CA ASN A 646 -8.61 -33.67 -28.62
C ASN A 646 -9.27 -34.22 -27.35
N VAL A 647 -10.20 -33.48 -26.73
CA VAL A 647 -11.02 -33.96 -25.61
C VAL A 647 -11.80 -35.20 -26.01
N LEU A 648 -12.48 -35.18 -27.16
CA LEU A 648 -13.28 -36.30 -27.64
C LEU A 648 -12.41 -37.53 -27.96
N ALA A 649 -11.22 -37.32 -28.52
CA ALA A 649 -10.33 -38.42 -28.89
C ALA A 649 -9.65 -39.08 -27.66
N LEU A 650 -9.19 -38.27 -26.69
CA LEU A 650 -8.25 -38.69 -25.65
C LEU A 650 -8.87 -38.95 -24.27
N GLU A 651 -10.04 -38.37 -23.96
CA GLU A 651 -10.63 -38.38 -22.61
C GLU A 651 -11.85 -39.32 -22.52
N ARG A 652 -11.69 -40.59 -22.85
CA ARG A 652 -12.79 -41.59 -22.96
C ARG A 652 -13.29 -42.18 -21.63
N GLU A 653 -12.74 -41.74 -20.51
CA GLU A 653 -13.13 -42.19 -19.17
C GLU A 653 -14.58 -41.80 -18.86
N ILE A 654 -15.29 -42.63 -18.09
CA ILE A 654 -16.72 -42.40 -17.78
C ILE A 654 -16.92 -41.08 -17.01
N GLU A 655 -16.02 -40.78 -16.07
CA GLU A 655 -16.04 -39.56 -15.25
C GLU A 655 -15.90 -38.27 -16.08
N LYS A 656 -15.25 -38.36 -17.26
CA LYS A 656 -15.02 -37.24 -18.17
C LYS A 656 -16.14 -37.05 -19.20
N GLY A 657 -17.24 -37.80 -19.07
CA GLY A 657 -18.41 -37.68 -19.95
C GLY A 657 -18.94 -36.25 -20.04
N ILE A 658 -19.00 -35.52 -18.92
CA ILE A 658 -19.49 -34.14 -18.87
C ILE A 658 -18.64 -33.17 -19.71
N VAL A 659 -17.31 -33.34 -19.76
CA VAL A 659 -16.41 -32.50 -20.57
C VAL A 659 -16.54 -32.86 -22.04
N ARG A 660 -16.71 -34.15 -22.38
CA ARG A 660 -16.99 -34.58 -23.76
C ARG A 660 -18.31 -34.03 -24.29
N ARG A 661 -19.37 -34.02 -23.46
CA ARG A 661 -20.65 -33.38 -23.80
C ARG A 661 -20.46 -31.89 -24.08
N ALA A 662 -19.76 -31.18 -23.18
CA ALA A 662 -19.49 -29.75 -23.36
C ALA A 662 -18.65 -29.46 -24.63
N ALA A 663 -17.67 -30.31 -24.95
CA ALA A 663 -16.87 -30.19 -26.17
C ALA A 663 -17.72 -30.35 -27.44
N ILE A 664 -18.68 -31.27 -27.47
CA ILE A 664 -19.63 -31.40 -28.59
C ILE A 664 -20.50 -30.15 -28.69
N LEU A 665 -20.96 -29.61 -27.57
CA LEU A 665 -21.77 -28.38 -27.56
C LEU A 665 -20.99 -27.18 -28.08
N VAL A 666 -19.68 -27.07 -27.83
CA VAL A 666 -18.84 -26.01 -28.44
C VAL A 666 -18.81 -26.14 -29.96
N VAL A 667 -18.65 -27.37 -30.49
CA VAL A 667 -18.69 -27.61 -31.94
C VAL A 667 -20.07 -27.25 -32.51
N LEU A 668 -21.15 -27.61 -31.79
CA LEU A 668 -22.51 -27.21 -32.17
C LEU A 668 -22.69 -25.69 -32.18
N GLY A 669 -22.25 -25.01 -31.12
CA GLY A 669 -22.33 -23.56 -30.98
C GLY A 669 -21.56 -22.83 -32.07
N PHE A 670 -20.39 -23.36 -32.46
CA PHE A 670 -19.64 -22.87 -33.60
C PHE A 670 -20.44 -22.98 -34.91
N VAL A 671 -21.04 -24.14 -35.20
CA VAL A 671 -21.85 -24.35 -36.42
C VAL A 671 -23.06 -23.43 -36.44
N LYS A 672 -23.78 -23.30 -35.31
CA LYS A 672 -24.92 -22.40 -35.17
C LYS A 672 -24.51 -20.94 -35.38
N ALA A 673 -23.39 -20.52 -34.83
CA ALA A 673 -22.88 -19.16 -34.98
C ALA A 673 -22.51 -18.85 -36.45
N LEU A 674 -21.92 -19.82 -37.17
CA LEU A 674 -21.66 -19.70 -38.61
C LEU A 674 -22.95 -19.60 -39.43
N ASP A 675 -23.96 -20.41 -39.10
CA ASP A 675 -25.26 -20.36 -39.78
C ASP A 675 -25.98 -19.02 -39.51
N ALA A 676 -26.00 -18.55 -38.26
CA ALA A 676 -26.58 -17.27 -37.88
C ALA A 676 -25.88 -16.08 -38.54
N ALA A 677 -24.54 -16.11 -38.62
CA ALA A 677 -23.78 -15.09 -39.35
C ALA A 677 -24.12 -15.07 -40.84
N LYS A 678 -24.29 -16.25 -41.45
CA LYS A 678 -24.68 -16.37 -42.86
C LYS A 678 -26.10 -15.88 -43.11
N GLN A 679 -27.07 -16.27 -42.27
CA GLN A 679 -28.47 -15.82 -42.38
C GLN A 679 -28.61 -14.30 -42.20
N SER A 680 -27.78 -13.69 -41.34
CA SER A 680 -27.72 -12.24 -41.14
C SER A 680 -26.88 -11.50 -42.20
N GLY A 681 -26.29 -12.20 -43.16
CA GLY A 681 -25.44 -11.62 -44.22
C GLY A 681 -24.09 -11.08 -43.71
N ARG A 682 -23.68 -11.42 -42.49
CA ARG A 682 -22.40 -11.02 -41.90
C ARG A 682 -21.26 -11.87 -42.47
N ARG A 683 -20.25 -11.22 -43.04
CA ARG A 683 -19.01 -11.87 -43.46
C ARG A 683 -18.04 -11.93 -42.30
N LEU A 684 -17.85 -13.12 -41.74
CA LEU A 684 -16.93 -13.36 -40.62
C LEU A 684 -15.45 -13.29 -41.03
N GLY A 685 -15.13 -13.47 -42.32
CA GLY A 685 -13.75 -13.52 -42.80
C GLY A 685 -13.03 -14.85 -42.51
N PHE A 686 -13.66 -15.76 -41.77
CA PHE A 686 -13.21 -17.12 -41.49
C PHE A 686 -14.43 -18.06 -41.39
N GLY A 687 -14.20 -19.37 -41.50
CA GLY A 687 -15.26 -20.37 -41.45
C GLY A 687 -14.71 -21.78 -41.54
N LEU A 688 -15.60 -22.76 -41.64
CA LEU A 688 -15.25 -24.16 -41.85
C LEU A 688 -14.66 -24.36 -43.25
N THR A 689 -13.39 -24.75 -43.33
CA THR A 689 -12.80 -25.28 -44.56
C THR A 689 -13.35 -26.69 -44.83
N ASP A 690 -13.37 -27.12 -46.09
CA ASP A 690 -13.86 -28.48 -46.43
C ASP A 690 -13.07 -29.58 -45.69
N GLN A 691 -11.77 -29.37 -45.50
CA GLN A 691 -10.89 -30.31 -44.81
C GLN A 691 -11.15 -30.36 -43.30
N SER A 692 -11.23 -29.21 -42.63
CA SER A 692 -11.56 -29.15 -41.19
C SER A 692 -12.96 -29.71 -40.90
N ARG A 693 -13.94 -29.43 -41.77
CA ARG A 693 -15.27 -30.04 -41.69
C ARG A 693 -15.19 -31.56 -41.77
N GLU A 694 -14.49 -32.11 -42.76
CA GLU A 694 -14.37 -33.56 -42.92
C GLU A 694 -13.72 -34.23 -41.71
N ASP A 695 -12.68 -33.61 -41.14
CA ASP A 695 -12.00 -34.10 -39.94
C ASP A 695 -12.90 -34.07 -38.69
N ILE A 696 -13.67 -32.98 -38.50
CA ILE A 696 -14.67 -32.86 -37.43
C ILE A 696 -15.75 -33.93 -37.62
N THR A 697 -16.32 -34.07 -38.82
CA THR A 697 -17.36 -35.06 -39.12
C THR A 697 -16.85 -36.48 -38.91
N ARG A 698 -15.61 -36.80 -39.32
CA ARG A 698 -15.00 -38.11 -39.10
C ARG A 698 -14.85 -38.42 -37.62
N THR A 699 -14.38 -37.46 -36.84
CA THR A 699 -14.22 -37.61 -35.38
C THR A 699 -15.57 -37.82 -34.70
N LEU A 700 -16.57 -36.99 -35.04
CA LEU A 700 -17.92 -37.13 -34.48
C LEU A 700 -18.59 -38.45 -34.87
N LYS A 701 -18.43 -38.92 -36.11
CA LYS A 701 -18.95 -40.24 -36.55
C LYS A 701 -18.35 -41.38 -35.73
N TYR A 702 -17.05 -41.29 -35.44
CA TYR A 702 -16.38 -42.26 -34.58
C TYR A 702 -16.92 -42.21 -33.14
N VAL A 703 -17.05 -41.01 -32.55
CA VAL A 703 -17.58 -40.80 -31.18
C VAL A 703 -19.03 -41.28 -31.06
N ALA A 704 -19.88 -41.00 -32.06
CA ALA A 704 -21.29 -41.39 -32.11
C ALA A 704 -21.54 -42.90 -32.01
N VAL A 705 -20.51 -43.72 -32.25
CA VAL A 705 -20.56 -45.19 -32.20
C VAL A 705 -19.75 -45.74 -31.03
N THR A 706 -18.62 -45.12 -30.68
CA THR A 706 -17.62 -45.71 -29.77
C THR A 706 -17.59 -45.12 -28.38
N ASP A 707 -18.29 -44.00 -28.11
CA ASP A 707 -18.26 -43.37 -26.79
C ASP A 707 -18.98 -44.21 -25.72
N ASN A 708 -18.51 -44.14 -24.49
CA ASN A 708 -19.11 -44.86 -23.36
C ASN A 708 -20.40 -44.18 -22.82
N ASP A 709 -20.65 -42.93 -23.21
CA ASP A 709 -21.78 -42.13 -22.74
C ASP A 709 -22.83 -41.95 -23.86
N GLY A 710 -24.04 -42.48 -23.64
CA GLY A 710 -25.12 -42.43 -24.62
C GLY A 710 -25.57 -41.01 -24.99
N LEU A 711 -25.45 -40.03 -24.08
CA LEU A 711 -25.78 -38.64 -24.37
C LEU A 711 -24.71 -38.00 -25.27
N VAL A 712 -23.44 -38.33 -25.07
CA VAL A 712 -22.34 -37.91 -25.96
C VAL A 712 -22.57 -38.47 -27.36
N GLN A 713 -22.97 -39.74 -27.47
CA GLN A 713 -23.29 -40.34 -28.76
C GLN A 713 -24.45 -39.63 -29.46
N GLN A 714 -25.51 -39.30 -28.73
CA GLN A 714 -26.67 -38.59 -29.27
C GLN A 714 -26.28 -37.18 -29.73
N HIS A 715 -25.64 -36.39 -28.88
CA HIS A 715 -25.19 -35.04 -29.26
C HIS A 715 -24.25 -35.07 -30.46
N ALA A 716 -23.37 -36.07 -30.58
CA ALA A 716 -22.51 -36.22 -31.76
C ALA A 716 -23.34 -36.42 -33.04
N ARG A 717 -24.42 -37.20 -33.00
CA ARG A 717 -25.34 -37.38 -34.14
C ARG A 717 -26.06 -36.08 -34.49
N ASP A 718 -26.56 -35.36 -33.50
CA ASP A 718 -27.26 -34.09 -33.69
C ASP A 718 -26.34 -33.03 -34.35
N VAL A 719 -25.05 -33.01 -33.97
CA VAL A 719 -24.05 -32.11 -34.57
C VAL A 719 -23.69 -32.52 -35.99
N ILE A 720 -23.60 -33.83 -36.28
CA ILE A 720 -23.38 -34.31 -37.65
C ILE A 720 -24.53 -33.86 -38.57
N GLU A 721 -25.77 -34.01 -38.12
CA GLU A 721 -26.95 -33.55 -38.88
C GLU A 721 -26.92 -32.03 -39.09
N SER A 722 -26.54 -31.27 -38.07
CA SER A 722 -26.39 -29.81 -38.16
C SER A 722 -25.29 -29.39 -39.14
N LEU A 723 -24.16 -30.10 -39.18
CA LEU A 723 -23.08 -29.88 -40.14
C LEU A 723 -23.51 -30.19 -41.58
N GLU A 724 -24.25 -31.28 -41.78
CA GLU A 724 -24.80 -31.65 -43.09
C GLU A 724 -25.85 -30.63 -43.56
N ALA A 725 -26.73 -30.17 -42.68
CA ALA A 725 -27.71 -29.13 -42.96
C ALA A 725 -27.03 -27.80 -43.33
N TRP A 726 -26.01 -27.39 -42.59
CA TRP A 726 -25.22 -26.20 -42.90
C TRP A 726 -24.48 -26.33 -44.24
N GLN A 727 -23.93 -27.50 -44.55
CA GLN A 727 -23.28 -27.77 -45.84
C GLN A 727 -24.27 -27.61 -47.00
N LEU A 728 -25.45 -28.22 -46.90
CA LEU A 728 -26.50 -28.07 -47.91
C LEU A 728 -26.92 -26.61 -48.06
N SER A 729 -27.06 -25.88 -46.95
CA SER A 729 -27.38 -24.46 -47.00
C SER A 729 -26.26 -23.67 -47.70
N SER A 730 -24.98 -23.97 -47.42
CA SER A 730 -23.79 -23.29 -47.97
C SER A 730 -23.67 -23.42 -49.48
N MET A 731 -24.20 -24.51 -50.06
CA MET A 731 -24.20 -24.77 -51.51
C MET A 731 -25.32 -24.04 -52.25
N VAL A 732 -26.35 -23.53 -51.55
CA VAL A 732 -27.44 -22.77 -52.15
C VAL A 732 -27.10 -21.26 -52.15
N PRO A 733 -27.02 -20.60 -53.31
CA PRO A 733 -26.73 -19.17 -53.38
C PRO A 733 -27.82 -18.34 -52.68
N SER A 734 -27.43 -17.54 -51.70
CA SER A 734 -28.29 -16.61 -50.96
C SER A 734 -28.61 -15.37 -51.83
N ASN A 735 -29.34 -15.56 -52.93
CA ASN A 735 -29.75 -14.49 -53.84
C ASN A 735 -31.28 -14.38 -53.97
N ILE A 736 -31.98 -14.53 -52.85
CA ILE A 736 -33.38 -14.11 -52.73
C ILE A 736 -33.46 -13.22 -51.49
N PRO A 737 -33.62 -11.89 -51.63
CA PRO A 737 -33.88 -11.04 -50.49
C PRO A 737 -35.21 -11.48 -49.85
N ALA A 738 -35.20 -11.63 -48.52
CA ALA A 738 -36.36 -12.01 -47.73
C ALA A 738 -37.54 -11.07 -48.02
N MET A 739 -38.50 -11.57 -48.80
CA MET A 739 -39.86 -11.04 -48.85
C MET A 739 -40.68 -11.86 -47.84
N GLU A 740 -41.42 -11.16 -46.99
CA GLU A 740 -42.26 -11.72 -45.92
C GLU A 740 -43.09 -12.95 -46.36
N PRO A 741 -43.46 -13.86 -45.45
CA PRO A 741 -44.32 -14.99 -45.77
C PRO A 741 -45.77 -14.51 -45.92
N SER A 742 -46.06 -13.79 -47.00
CA SER A 742 -47.43 -13.68 -47.49
C SER A 742 -47.77 -14.99 -48.19
N ILE A 743 -48.62 -15.80 -47.57
CA ILE A 743 -49.29 -16.92 -48.22
C ILE A 743 -50.20 -16.32 -49.29
N GLY A 744 -49.66 -16.07 -50.48
CA GLY A 744 -50.39 -15.37 -51.53
C GLY A 744 -49.92 -15.60 -52.96
N ARG A 745 -48.78 -16.27 -53.19
CA ARG A 745 -48.31 -16.57 -54.55
C ARG A 745 -47.61 -17.91 -54.64
N LEU A 746 -48.39 -18.97 -54.77
CA LEU A 746 -47.97 -20.12 -55.56
C LEU A 746 -48.11 -19.73 -57.04
N ALA A 747 -47.12 -20.09 -57.85
CA ALA A 747 -47.06 -19.75 -59.27
C ALA A 747 -48.37 -20.12 -60.00
N GLY A 748 -49.12 -19.09 -60.44
CA GLY A 748 -50.20 -19.26 -61.43
C GLY A 748 -51.64 -18.94 -61.00
N LEU A 749 -51.92 -18.48 -59.77
CA LEU A 749 -53.29 -18.12 -59.36
C LEU A 749 -53.33 -16.78 -58.59
N THR A 750 -53.97 -15.77 -59.18
CA THR A 750 -54.30 -14.49 -58.53
C THR A 750 -55.70 -14.56 -57.92
N ILE A 751 -55.81 -14.32 -56.61
CA ILE A 751 -57.09 -14.12 -55.91
C ILE A 751 -57.12 -12.67 -55.43
N ASP A 752 -58.07 -11.88 -55.93
CA ASP A 752 -58.32 -10.52 -55.48
C ASP A 752 -59.03 -10.52 -54.12
N GLN A 753 -58.49 -9.83 -53.13
CA GLN A 753 -59.17 -9.49 -51.88
C GLN A 753 -59.10 -7.99 -51.62
N ASP A 754 -60.03 -7.26 -52.23
CA ASP A 754 -60.38 -5.90 -51.81
C ASP A 754 -61.79 -5.93 -51.22
N ARG A 755 -61.89 -5.85 -49.89
CA ARG A 755 -63.09 -5.38 -49.18
C ARG A 755 -62.73 -4.92 -47.76
N SER A 756 -62.43 -3.64 -47.66
CA SER A 756 -62.32 -2.87 -46.43
C SER A 756 -63.67 -2.80 -45.68
N LEU A 757 -63.65 -3.03 -44.37
CA LEU A 757 -64.69 -2.63 -43.40
C LEU A 757 -64.06 -1.85 -42.23
N PRO A 758 -64.80 -0.94 -41.57
CA PRO A 758 -64.25 0.27 -40.95
C PRO A 758 -63.89 0.14 -39.46
N SER A 759 -63.02 1.05 -39.00
CA SER A 759 -62.50 1.18 -37.64
C SER A 759 -63.57 1.47 -36.57
N VAL A 760 -63.52 0.74 -35.45
CA VAL A 760 -64.34 1.00 -34.25
C VAL A 760 -63.46 1.49 -33.10
N ASN A 761 -63.82 2.67 -32.60
CA ASN A 761 -63.31 3.36 -31.41
C ASN A 761 -63.40 2.51 -30.13
N THR A 762 -62.30 2.39 -29.40
CA THR A 762 -62.26 1.80 -28.05
C THR A 762 -62.58 2.84 -26.97
N LYS A 763 -63.85 2.86 -26.51
CA LYS A 763 -64.22 3.36 -25.17
C LYS A 763 -64.10 2.21 -24.16
N ARG A 764 -63.44 2.45 -23.03
CA ARG A 764 -63.26 1.52 -21.91
C ARG A 764 -64.60 0.99 -21.35
N PRO A 765 -64.74 -0.31 -21.05
CA PRO A 765 -65.91 -0.84 -20.36
C PRO A 765 -65.73 -0.77 -18.82
N ARG A 766 -66.86 -0.58 -18.13
CA ARG A 766 -67.00 -0.57 -16.67
C ARG A 766 -67.57 -1.94 -16.28
N ILE A 767 -66.93 -2.63 -15.35
CA ILE A 767 -67.34 -3.96 -14.87
C ILE A 767 -68.34 -3.76 -13.73
N GLU A 768 -69.49 -4.43 -13.83
CA GLU A 768 -70.33 -4.84 -12.69
C GLU A 768 -70.25 -6.38 -12.64
N GLU A 769 -69.82 -6.93 -11.51
CA GLU A 769 -69.70 -8.37 -11.28
C GLU A 769 -71.00 -8.92 -10.72
N ILE A 770 -71.46 -10.08 -11.21
CA ILE A 770 -72.27 -11.01 -10.42
C ILE A 770 -71.81 -12.45 -10.75
N GLU A 771 -71.19 -13.05 -9.73
CA GLU A 771 -70.72 -14.45 -9.53
C GLU A 771 -69.51 -14.99 -10.31
#